data_AF-A0A7C3Y5S6-F1
#
_entry.id   AF-A0A7C3Y5S6-F1
#
_cell.length_a   1.000
_cell.length_b   1.000
_cell.length_c   1.000
_cell.angle_alpha   90.00
_cell.angle_beta   90.00
_cell.angle_gamma   90.00
#
_symmetry.space_group_name_H-M   'P 1'
#
loop_
_entity.id
_entity.type
_entity.pdbx_description
1 polymer ?
#
loop_
_entity_poly.entity_id
_entity_poly.type
_entity_poly.pdbx_seq_one_letter_code
_entity_poly.pdbx_strand_id
1 'polypeptide(L)'
;MKASAPPSMTEPFSLSVSAPLTESLGAKMDIEEILGAIAKGRSAFLCGSGLSALSGLSWSVPLKVAILHYLLAPPQEKTIPREWLPDLKRPDPPLDLWLKRWPVKKGLPEGVLKKMVLNTPLEAFCALVQRSGWGDGFLDLFDPERYSPSLKPNVLHRFLANLAAQGRLTTILSLNYDGLLEKAFEEEGLAAGKDFLVFTREDDFRNIPWDRERIRLLLLNGSLADRRDLKKNLNRLYWNGPTGFRQKVLEDLFSQGVHDQVILFEPGGSDLSSLYPCFDRLVPRGKKVIHLHHTEVPILEDMARGRGKDPFRSFSGGIRLGLPLPLLVDRILKECPAMDLPAGEHRTSWVEKAGRLFADGPRPGEEAALLGFWLASVGEQARAVDLFEQALETARSSKDVKKQAVLLNGLGSSYAALKEFPEAVEYHEQALKAAQAVQDIEEQALTLACLGAVCSTLGEYHEALDYYERLLRLSETLRDPGLEGRALTGVGSLCLHLKKYPRAVECFERALALAEEAKDSRTQGMHLTHLGTVYQSTGEYHQAEIYFSRARDLAEERGDGVALLTNLIQLGNVYHSLGEYPEAIACYDRALPLARQRKDQDGEGMILANWGTALANLQDYTEAVARYRQALEIAERRGQKETAGILLANLGAAYRELKDYEKAVSAYEQALTLKRALGEKEEEGILLGHLGTVYLKAGENHKALKCYHKALDILQNLLAPNHLFIKTIEKNILKAKTALDSLPASSPKDAQGAAASERA
;
A
#
# COMPACT_ATOMS: atom_id res chain seq x y z
N MET A 1 -6.51 -2.34 45.87
CA MET A 1 -5.59 -3.22 45.11
C MET A 1 -4.67 -2.32 44.30
N LYS A 2 -3.50 -1.99 44.84
CA LYS A 2 -2.48 -1.12 44.25
C LYS A 2 -1.11 -1.75 44.47
N ALA A 3 -0.21 -1.49 43.51
CA ALA A 3 1.24 -1.70 43.48
C ALA A 3 1.69 -3.17 43.29
N SER A 4 2.65 -3.52 42.43
CA SER A 4 3.86 -2.79 42.02
C SER A 4 4.46 -3.35 40.72
N ALA A 5 5.28 -2.52 40.05
CA ALA A 5 6.02 -2.77 38.81
C ALA A 5 7.18 -3.78 38.97
N PRO A 6 7.79 -4.30 37.88
CA PRO A 6 8.77 -5.40 37.91
C PRO A 6 10.23 -4.89 38.07
N PRO A 7 11.15 -5.71 38.61
CA PRO A 7 12.58 -5.49 38.43
C PRO A 7 13.16 -6.37 37.31
N SER A 8 14.10 -5.75 36.59
CA SER A 8 15.00 -6.26 35.54
C SER A 8 16.04 -7.29 36.03
N MET A 9 16.57 -8.10 35.10
CA MET A 9 18.00 -8.48 34.89
C MET A 9 18.07 -9.83 34.12
N THR A 10 18.51 -9.87 32.85
CA THR A 10 19.89 -10.17 32.39
C THR A 10 20.51 -11.46 32.97
N GLU A 11 20.55 -12.55 32.19
CA GLU A 11 21.78 -13.21 31.68
C GLU A 11 21.49 -14.58 30.99
N PRO A 12 22.41 -15.10 30.14
CA PRO A 12 22.12 -16.11 29.11
C PRO A 12 22.29 -17.55 29.63
N PHE A 13 21.32 -18.42 29.35
CA PHE A 13 21.47 -19.85 29.59
C PHE A 13 22.32 -20.50 28.49
N SER A 14 23.55 -20.85 28.84
CA SER A 14 24.26 -21.98 28.25
C SER A 14 23.66 -23.27 28.82
N LEU A 15 23.13 -24.15 27.96
CA LEU A 15 22.76 -25.51 28.36
C LEU A 15 23.54 -26.53 27.52
N SER A 16 24.38 -27.25 28.25
CA SER A 16 25.11 -28.45 27.85
C SER A 16 24.18 -29.55 27.37
N VAL A 17 24.58 -30.19 26.27
CA VAL A 17 23.99 -31.41 25.74
C VAL A 17 24.21 -32.57 26.72
N SER A 18 23.14 -33.23 27.15
CA SER A 18 23.20 -34.57 27.77
C SER A 18 22.06 -35.47 27.26
N ALA A 19 22.41 -36.42 26.38
CA ALA A 19 21.75 -37.71 26.06
C ALA A 19 20.25 -37.74 25.63
N PRO A 20 19.81 -38.73 24.83
CA PRO A 20 19.03 -38.46 23.62
C PRO A 20 17.50 -38.47 23.82
N LEU A 21 16.85 -37.49 23.18
CA LEU A 21 15.41 -37.33 23.00
C LEU A 21 14.75 -38.41 22.11
N THR A 22 15.30 -39.62 22.04
CA THR A 22 14.85 -40.68 21.10
C THR A 22 14.23 -41.92 21.75
N GLU A 23 14.17 -42.03 23.08
CA GLU A 23 13.75 -43.28 23.75
C GLU A 23 12.35 -43.28 24.40
N SER A 24 11.56 -42.22 24.31
CA SER A 24 10.15 -42.30 24.72
C SER A 24 9.22 -41.73 23.66
N LEU A 25 8.11 -42.46 23.42
CA LEU A 25 6.92 -42.11 22.65
C LEU A 25 6.96 -42.44 21.15
N GLY A 26 6.17 -43.44 20.73
CA GLY A 26 5.52 -43.58 19.41
C GLY A 26 6.40 -43.74 18.16
N ALA A 27 7.39 -42.87 17.99
CA ALA A 27 8.18 -42.67 16.78
C ALA A 27 9.02 -43.87 16.33
N LYS A 28 9.31 -44.85 17.21
CA LYS A 28 10.04 -46.06 16.80
C LYS A 28 9.25 -46.89 15.78
N MET A 29 7.93 -47.00 15.98
CA MET A 29 7.03 -47.73 15.08
C MET A 29 6.86 -47.00 13.73
N ASP A 30 6.83 -45.66 13.75
CA ASP A 30 6.71 -44.85 12.53
C ASP A 30 8.02 -44.75 11.75
N ILE A 31 9.18 -44.75 12.43
CA ILE A 31 10.51 -44.84 11.80
C ILE A 31 10.70 -46.21 11.14
N GLU A 32 10.31 -47.31 11.80
CA GLU A 32 10.34 -48.65 11.18
C GLU A 32 9.44 -48.72 9.94
N GLU A 33 8.31 -48.00 9.96
CA GLU A 33 7.44 -47.89 8.79
C GLU A 33 8.08 -47.09 7.66
N ILE A 34 8.74 -45.95 7.96
CA ILE A 34 9.52 -45.17 6.98
C ILE A 34 10.64 -46.03 6.38
N LEU A 35 11.41 -46.73 7.21
CA LEU A 35 12.48 -47.62 6.78
C LEU A 35 11.94 -48.77 5.92
N GLY A 36 10.82 -49.38 6.33
CA GLY A 36 10.14 -50.40 5.55
C GLY A 36 9.64 -49.89 4.19
N ALA A 37 9.18 -48.65 4.13
CA ALA A 37 8.75 -47.99 2.90
C ALA A 37 9.93 -47.74 1.95
N ILE A 38 11.03 -47.20 2.47
CA ILE A 38 12.27 -46.95 1.73
C ILE A 38 12.87 -48.28 1.24
N ALA A 39 12.93 -49.30 2.10
CA ALA A 39 13.50 -50.61 1.79
C ALA A 39 12.71 -51.37 0.72
N LYS A 40 11.39 -51.21 0.66
CA LYS A 40 10.51 -51.85 -0.35
C LYS A 40 10.54 -51.16 -1.72
N GLY A 41 11.13 -49.96 -1.83
CA GLY A 41 11.27 -49.25 -3.11
C GLY A 41 9.95 -48.79 -3.75
N ARG A 42 8.83 -48.82 -3.00
CA ARG A 42 7.48 -48.44 -3.47
C ARG A 42 7.00 -47.08 -2.96
N SER A 43 7.93 -46.21 -2.55
CA SER A 43 7.67 -44.86 -2.05
C SER A 43 8.14 -43.75 -2.99
N ALA A 44 7.35 -42.68 -3.15
CA ALA A 44 7.78 -41.46 -3.83
C ALA A 44 8.28 -40.39 -2.88
N PHE A 45 9.34 -39.67 -3.26
CA PHE A 45 9.87 -38.55 -2.49
C PHE A 45 9.46 -37.23 -3.12
N LEU A 46 8.77 -36.39 -2.35
CA LEU A 46 8.51 -35.00 -2.69
C LEU A 46 9.28 -34.12 -1.69
N CYS A 47 10.23 -33.35 -2.19
CA CYS A 47 11.05 -32.48 -1.35
C CYS A 47 10.84 -31.01 -1.74
N GLY A 48 10.89 -30.12 -0.76
CA GLY A 48 11.14 -28.69 -1.00
C GLY A 48 12.63 -28.44 -1.25
N SER A 49 12.95 -27.45 -2.06
CA SER A 49 14.33 -26.99 -2.23
C SER A 49 14.81 -26.26 -0.98
N GLY A 50 16.09 -26.41 -0.64
CA GLY A 50 16.75 -25.63 0.41
C GLY A 50 16.77 -24.11 0.15
N LEU A 51 16.13 -23.64 -0.92
CA LEU A 51 15.78 -22.24 -1.10
C LEU A 51 14.93 -21.70 0.03
N SER A 52 14.33 -22.49 0.94
CA SER A 52 13.60 -21.94 2.09
C SER A 52 14.42 -21.12 3.09
N ALA A 53 15.76 -21.24 3.08
CA ALA A 53 16.62 -20.25 3.76
C ALA A 53 16.58 -18.86 3.07
N LEU A 54 16.18 -18.82 1.79
CA LEU A 54 16.04 -17.66 0.92
C LEU A 54 14.58 -17.32 0.54
N SER A 55 13.62 -18.23 0.69
CA SER A 55 12.21 -18.05 0.31
C SER A 55 11.27 -17.89 1.51
N GLY A 56 11.81 -17.96 2.73
CA GLY A 56 11.26 -17.18 3.85
C GLY A 56 11.49 -15.67 3.71
N LEU A 57 12.27 -15.26 2.69
CA LEU A 57 12.58 -13.87 2.36
C LEU A 57 11.95 -13.56 1.01
N SER A 58 10.98 -12.65 0.97
CA SER A 58 10.81 -11.82 -0.22
C SER A 58 12.19 -11.30 -0.59
N TRP A 59 12.77 -11.72 -1.73
CA TRP A 59 14.05 -11.27 -2.30
C TRP A 59 14.59 -10.04 -1.56
N SER A 60 15.61 -10.22 -0.71
CA SER A 60 15.89 -9.24 0.33
C SER A 60 15.93 -7.84 -0.27
N VAL A 61 15.11 -6.97 0.30
CA VAL A 61 15.04 -5.55 -0.04
C VAL A 61 16.41 -4.93 -0.37
N PRO A 62 17.48 -5.22 0.41
CA PRO A 62 18.86 -4.87 0.07
C PRO A 62 19.28 -5.13 -1.38
N LEU A 63 19.03 -6.33 -1.89
CA LEU A 63 19.46 -6.77 -3.21
C LEU A 63 18.71 -6.04 -4.33
N LYS A 64 17.41 -5.81 -4.15
CA LYS A 64 16.59 -5.04 -5.11
C LYS A 64 17.07 -3.60 -5.20
N VAL A 65 17.41 -2.99 -4.06
CA VAL A 65 17.89 -1.60 -4.00
C VAL A 65 19.29 -1.46 -4.61
N ALA A 66 20.18 -2.42 -4.36
CA ALA A 66 21.55 -2.42 -4.92
C ALA A 66 21.56 -2.51 -6.45
N ILE A 67 20.74 -3.37 -7.05
CA ILE A 67 20.63 -3.54 -8.51
C ILE A 67 20.01 -2.31 -9.17
N LEU A 68 19.00 -1.70 -8.55
CA LEU A 68 18.37 -0.48 -9.06
C LEU A 68 19.31 0.73 -9.02
N HIS A 69 20.13 0.87 -7.98
CA HIS A 69 21.18 1.89 -7.95
C HIS A 69 22.14 1.76 -9.13
N TYR A 70 22.60 0.54 -9.43
CA TYR A 70 23.48 0.28 -10.57
C TYR A 70 22.86 0.66 -11.92
N LEU A 71 21.55 0.41 -12.08
CA LEU A 71 20.82 0.69 -13.32
C LEU A 71 20.54 2.18 -13.52
N LEU A 72 20.32 2.91 -12.42
CA LEU A 72 20.02 4.34 -12.43
C LEU A 72 21.28 5.22 -12.36
N ALA A 73 22.43 4.65 -12.00
CA ALA A 73 23.68 5.36 -11.91
C ALA A 73 24.20 5.79 -13.31
N PRO A 74 24.84 6.97 -13.42
CA PRO A 74 25.55 7.36 -14.63
C PRO A 74 26.57 6.28 -15.03
N PRO A 75 26.91 6.13 -16.32
CA PRO A 75 27.81 5.07 -16.81
C PRO A 75 29.14 4.93 -16.05
N GLN A 76 29.64 6.02 -15.47
CA GLN A 76 30.89 6.09 -14.72
C GLN A 76 30.78 5.60 -13.26
N GLU A 77 29.57 5.41 -12.74
CA GLU A 77 29.28 5.04 -11.34
C GLU A 77 28.54 3.68 -11.24
N LYS A 78 28.50 2.92 -12.34
CA LYS A 78 27.90 1.58 -12.41
C LYS A 78 28.77 0.55 -11.69
N THR A 79 28.76 0.57 -10.37
CA THR A 79 29.36 -0.46 -9.51
C THR A 79 28.48 -0.72 -8.29
N ILE A 80 28.32 -1.99 -7.91
CA ILE A 80 27.67 -2.40 -6.66
C ILE A 80 28.77 -2.87 -5.69
N PRO A 81 29.05 -2.14 -4.60
CA PRO A 81 29.95 -2.59 -3.55
C PRO A 81 29.50 -3.94 -2.95
N ARG A 82 30.46 -4.84 -2.74
CA ARG A 82 30.20 -6.22 -2.27
C ARG A 82 29.53 -6.24 -0.91
N GLU A 83 29.79 -5.25 -0.06
CA GLU A 83 29.11 -5.04 1.22
C GLU A 83 27.62 -4.67 1.13
N TRP A 84 27.09 -4.37 -0.07
CA TRP A 84 25.66 -4.06 -0.28
C TRP A 84 24.84 -5.32 -0.61
N LEU A 85 25.50 -6.45 -0.89
CA LEU A 85 24.82 -7.73 -1.05
C LEU A 85 24.48 -8.30 0.34
N PRO A 86 23.30 -8.91 0.53
CA PRO A 86 22.89 -9.47 1.81
C PRO A 86 23.87 -10.54 2.31
N ASP A 87 24.25 -10.47 3.60
CA ASP A 87 25.08 -11.50 4.25
C ASP A 87 24.19 -12.68 4.68
N LEU A 88 24.08 -13.69 3.83
CA LEU A 88 23.21 -14.87 4.01
C LEU A 88 23.55 -15.73 5.24
N LYS A 89 24.60 -15.40 6.00
CA LYS A 89 24.94 -16.06 7.27
C LYS A 89 24.21 -15.47 8.47
N ARG A 90 23.47 -14.36 8.32
CA ARG A 90 22.70 -13.71 9.39
C ARG A 90 21.29 -13.39 8.89
N PRO A 91 20.26 -13.40 9.76
CA PRO A 91 18.97 -12.82 9.40
C PRO A 91 19.17 -11.35 9.01
N ASP A 92 18.50 -10.92 7.93
CA ASP A 92 18.64 -9.56 7.41
C ASP A 92 18.46 -8.54 8.55
N PRO A 93 19.33 -7.53 8.66
CA PRO A 93 19.07 -6.45 9.60
C PRO A 93 17.77 -5.74 9.21
N PRO A 94 16.99 -5.21 10.17
CA PRO A 94 15.77 -4.46 9.87
C PRO A 94 16.03 -3.43 8.77
N LEU A 95 15.07 -3.23 7.85
CA LEU A 95 15.17 -2.32 6.70
C LEU A 95 15.78 -0.96 7.06
N ASP A 96 15.41 -0.45 8.24
CA ASP A 96 15.87 0.82 8.78
C ASP A 96 17.38 0.86 9.10
N LEU A 97 17.97 -0.28 9.48
CA LEU A 97 19.41 -0.42 9.73
C LEU A 97 20.21 -0.48 8.42
N TRP A 98 19.62 -1.07 7.38
CA TRP A 98 20.25 -1.16 6.06
C TRP A 98 20.19 0.19 5.32
N LEU A 99 19.06 0.89 5.37
CA LEU A 99 18.91 2.28 4.88
C LEU A 99 19.89 3.26 5.53
N LYS A 100 20.27 3.04 6.80
CA LYS A 100 21.29 3.84 7.50
C LYS A 100 22.73 3.59 7.02
N ARG A 101 23.01 2.39 6.49
CA ARG A 101 24.33 2.03 5.92
C ARG A 101 24.47 2.42 4.46
N TRP A 102 23.35 2.67 3.79
CA TRP A 102 23.32 3.19 2.43
C TRP A 102 23.79 4.64 2.38
N PRO A 103 24.79 5.00 1.55
CA PRO A 103 25.14 6.40 1.37
C PRO A 103 24.01 7.08 0.59
N VAL A 104 23.16 7.84 1.29
CA VAL A 104 22.01 8.63 0.75
C VAL A 104 22.43 9.66 -0.32
N LYS A 105 23.72 9.75 -0.66
CA LYS A 105 24.24 10.65 -1.67
C LYS A 105 24.05 10.08 -3.08
N LYS A 106 22.80 10.17 -3.56
CA LYS A 106 22.34 10.43 -4.94
C LYS A 106 21.05 9.66 -5.25
N GLY A 107 19.91 10.36 -5.17
CA GLY A 107 18.87 10.21 -6.19
C GLY A 107 17.48 9.72 -5.80
N LEU A 108 17.29 8.91 -4.75
CA LEU A 108 15.94 8.36 -4.44
C LEU A 108 15.50 8.70 -3.00
N PRO A 109 14.35 9.39 -2.81
CA PRO A 109 13.80 9.69 -1.48
C PRO A 109 13.46 8.43 -0.66
N GLU A 110 13.63 8.48 0.67
CA GLU A 110 13.36 7.35 1.59
C GLU A 110 11.91 6.80 1.47
N GLY A 111 10.94 7.66 1.17
CA GLY A 111 9.55 7.26 0.94
C GLY A 111 9.33 6.47 -0.36
N VAL A 112 10.17 6.71 -1.37
CA VAL A 112 10.17 5.97 -2.65
C VAL A 112 10.78 4.59 -2.42
N LEU A 113 11.89 4.50 -1.68
CA LEU A 113 12.51 3.23 -1.28
C LEU A 113 11.54 2.32 -0.50
N LYS A 114 10.77 2.86 0.46
CA LYS A 114 9.76 2.09 1.20
C LYS A 114 8.60 1.59 0.33
N LYS A 115 8.17 2.36 -0.68
CA LYS A 115 7.13 1.92 -1.66
C LYS A 115 7.68 0.89 -2.65
N MET A 116 8.93 1.03 -3.10
CA MET A 116 9.61 0.07 -3.98
C MET A 116 9.69 -1.34 -3.36
N VAL A 117 9.91 -1.40 -2.04
CA VAL A 117 9.99 -2.65 -1.27
C VAL A 117 8.71 -3.46 -1.29
N LEU A 118 7.57 -2.77 -1.25
CA LEU A 118 6.25 -3.39 -1.09
C LEU A 118 5.57 -3.67 -2.43
N ASN A 119 5.83 -2.86 -3.47
CA ASN A 119 5.01 -2.85 -4.68
C ASN A 119 5.76 -3.05 -6.00
N THR A 120 7.08 -3.29 -6.02
CA THR A 120 7.79 -3.55 -7.30
C THR A 120 7.33 -4.91 -7.87
N PRO A 121 6.64 -4.94 -9.03
CA PRO A 121 6.26 -6.20 -9.66
C PRO A 121 7.52 -6.96 -10.07
N LEU A 122 7.53 -8.26 -9.81
CA LEU A 122 8.69 -9.13 -10.03
C LEU A 122 9.14 -9.12 -11.50
N GLU A 123 8.19 -8.89 -12.42
CA GLU A 123 8.38 -8.77 -13.87
C GLU A 123 9.24 -7.56 -14.23
N ALA A 124 9.03 -6.42 -13.58
CA ALA A 124 9.82 -5.21 -13.80
C ALA A 124 11.26 -5.41 -13.28
N PHE A 125 11.39 -6.07 -12.13
CA PHE A 125 12.69 -6.41 -11.53
C PHE A 125 13.51 -7.38 -12.39
N CYS A 126 12.90 -8.46 -12.91
CA CYS A 126 13.58 -9.42 -13.76
C CYS A 126 13.96 -8.84 -15.14
N ALA A 127 13.12 -7.97 -15.72
CA ALA A 127 13.45 -7.27 -16.97
C ALA A 127 14.65 -6.32 -16.79
N LEU A 128 14.72 -5.63 -15.66
CA LEU A 128 15.82 -4.74 -15.28
C LEU A 128 17.17 -5.47 -15.11
N VAL A 129 17.16 -6.64 -14.47
CA VAL A 129 18.36 -7.51 -14.33
C VAL A 129 18.86 -8.04 -15.68
N GLN A 130 17.94 -8.34 -16.60
CA GLN A 130 18.28 -8.80 -17.94
C GLN A 130 18.96 -7.70 -18.77
N ARG A 131 18.56 -6.43 -18.62
CA ARG A 131 19.08 -5.29 -19.41
C ARG A 131 20.38 -4.68 -18.89
N SER A 132 20.76 -4.89 -17.63
CA SER A 132 22.06 -4.44 -17.10
C SER A 132 23.25 -5.20 -17.67
N GLY A 133 23.04 -6.25 -18.47
CA GLY A 133 24.10 -7.19 -18.84
C GLY A 133 24.54 -8.06 -17.65
N TRP A 134 23.76 -8.07 -16.57
CA TRP A 134 24.03 -8.82 -15.34
C TRP A 134 23.43 -10.23 -15.39
N GLY A 135 23.12 -10.76 -16.57
CA GLY A 135 22.54 -12.10 -16.75
C GLY A 135 23.42 -13.20 -16.14
N ASP A 136 24.73 -13.13 -16.41
CA ASP A 136 25.71 -14.04 -15.81
C ASP A 136 25.88 -13.74 -14.31
N GLY A 137 25.93 -12.46 -13.90
CA GLY A 137 26.02 -12.00 -12.51
C GLY A 137 24.81 -12.35 -11.62
N PHE A 138 23.64 -12.52 -12.22
CA PHE A 138 22.41 -12.96 -11.55
C PHE A 138 22.36 -14.47 -11.38
N LEU A 139 22.88 -15.23 -12.33
CA LEU A 139 23.05 -16.68 -12.18
C LEU A 139 24.25 -17.02 -11.29
N ASP A 140 25.26 -16.15 -11.24
CA ASP A 140 26.30 -16.14 -10.24
C ASP A 140 25.73 -15.96 -8.83
N LEU A 141 24.48 -15.49 -8.67
CA LEU A 141 23.76 -15.48 -7.39
C LEU A 141 23.33 -16.91 -6.94
N PHE A 142 23.46 -17.89 -7.83
CA PHE A 142 23.17 -19.30 -7.59
C PHE A 142 24.39 -20.19 -7.85
N ASP A 143 25.55 -19.60 -8.17
CA ASP A 143 26.82 -20.29 -8.33
C ASP A 143 27.40 -20.70 -6.96
N PRO A 144 27.43 -22.00 -6.63
CA PRO A 144 27.89 -22.47 -5.33
C PRO A 144 29.36 -22.16 -5.05
N GLU A 145 30.19 -21.91 -6.07
CA GLU A 145 31.61 -21.56 -5.90
C GLU A 145 31.80 -20.09 -5.47
N ARG A 146 30.88 -19.19 -5.84
CA ARG A 146 30.95 -17.75 -5.48
C ARG A 146 30.42 -17.39 -4.11
N TYR A 147 29.46 -18.14 -3.56
CA TYR A 147 28.82 -17.81 -2.28
C TYR A 147 29.59 -18.20 -1.04
N SER A 148 30.50 -19.16 -1.17
CA SER A 148 31.62 -19.43 -0.29
C SER A 148 32.14 -20.81 -0.71
N PRO A 149 33.46 -21.00 -0.88
CA PRO A 149 34.06 -22.34 -0.96
C PRO A 149 33.69 -23.24 0.23
N SER A 150 33.16 -22.66 1.32
CA SER A 150 32.69 -23.35 2.52
C SER A 150 31.23 -23.80 2.50
N LEU A 151 30.43 -23.47 1.48
CA LEU A 151 29.04 -23.96 1.38
C LEU A 151 29.07 -25.45 1.00
N LYS A 152 28.70 -26.27 1.98
CA LYS A 152 28.62 -27.72 1.86
C LYS A 152 27.16 -28.12 1.66
N PRO A 153 26.91 -29.20 0.89
CA PRO A 153 25.58 -29.80 0.85
C PRO A 153 25.03 -30.01 2.27
N ASN A 154 23.79 -29.58 2.49
CA ASN A 154 23.14 -29.76 3.78
C ASN A 154 22.77 -31.24 3.98
N VAL A 155 22.25 -31.56 5.16
CA VAL A 155 21.95 -32.95 5.54
C VAL A 155 20.89 -33.58 4.61
N LEU A 156 19.95 -32.80 4.08
CA LEU A 156 18.98 -33.27 3.10
C LEU A 156 19.61 -33.56 1.73
N HIS A 157 20.50 -32.71 1.24
CA HIS A 157 21.21 -32.95 -0.03
C HIS A 157 22.05 -34.22 0.04
N ARG A 158 22.78 -34.40 1.16
CA ARG A 158 23.56 -35.61 1.43
C ARG A 158 22.69 -36.85 1.53
N PHE A 159 21.54 -36.74 2.20
CA PHE A 159 20.56 -37.83 2.29
C PHE A 159 20.09 -38.30 0.92
N LEU A 160 19.69 -37.36 0.07
CA LEU A 160 19.19 -37.66 -1.28
C LEU A 160 20.30 -38.25 -2.17
N ALA A 161 21.52 -37.71 -2.08
CA ALA A 161 22.68 -38.26 -2.78
C ALA A 161 23.02 -39.69 -2.30
N ASN A 162 22.95 -39.95 -1.00
CA ASN A 162 23.18 -41.28 -0.43
C ASN A 162 22.10 -42.29 -0.86
N LEU A 163 20.82 -41.90 -0.89
CA LEU A 163 19.75 -42.75 -1.42
C LEU A 163 19.96 -43.06 -2.90
N ALA A 164 20.44 -42.09 -3.68
CA ALA A 164 20.79 -42.29 -5.08
C ALA A 164 21.99 -43.21 -5.25
N ALA A 165 23.02 -43.06 -4.43
CA ALA A 165 24.20 -43.94 -4.43
C ALA A 165 23.85 -45.39 -4.08
N GLN A 166 22.84 -45.59 -3.23
CA GLN A 166 22.29 -46.91 -2.90
C GLN A 166 21.31 -47.46 -3.95
N GLY A 167 21.15 -46.79 -5.09
CA GLY A 167 20.22 -47.19 -6.17
C GLY A 167 18.74 -47.08 -5.79
N ARG A 168 18.41 -46.42 -4.67
CA ARG A 168 17.04 -46.18 -4.20
C ARG A 168 16.40 -44.97 -4.88
N LEU A 169 17.20 -44.15 -5.54
CA LEU A 169 16.78 -42.97 -6.30
C LEU A 169 17.37 -42.99 -7.71
N THR A 170 16.51 -43.07 -8.73
CA THR A 170 16.94 -43.29 -10.14
C THR A 170 16.39 -42.25 -11.13
N THR A 171 15.53 -41.35 -10.67
CA THR A 171 14.99 -40.25 -11.49
C THR A 171 14.81 -39.05 -10.59
N ILE A 172 15.28 -37.90 -11.06
CA ILE A 172 15.18 -36.60 -10.39
C ILE A 172 14.39 -35.66 -11.29
N LEU A 173 13.30 -35.16 -10.75
CA LEU A 173 12.52 -34.10 -11.35
C LEU A 173 12.87 -32.82 -10.63
N SER A 174 13.66 -31.98 -11.26
CA SER A 174 14.11 -30.72 -10.69
C SER A 174 13.64 -29.56 -11.53
N LEU A 175 12.66 -28.84 -11.02
CA LEU A 175 12.15 -27.64 -11.66
C LEU A 175 12.90 -26.37 -11.25
N ASN A 176 13.90 -26.44 -10.38
CA ASN A 176 14.82 -25.34 -10.16
C ASN A 176 16.17 -25.93 -9.77
N TYR A 177 17.25 -25.46 -10.38
CA TYR A 177 18.53 -26.11 -10.21
C TYR A 177 19.12 -25.83 -8.82
N ASP A 178 19.21 -26.86 -7.99
CA ASP A 178 19.85 -26.80 -6.68
C ASP A 178 21.30 -27.27 -6.79
N GLY A 179 22.23 -26.33 -6.94
CA GLY A 179 23.66 -26.62 -7.12
C GLY A 179 24.31 -27.32 -5.91
N LEU A 180 23.72 -27.21 -4.71
CA LEU A 180 24.20 -27.95 -3.54
C LEU A 180 23.72 -29.40 -3.54
N LEU A 181 22.60 -29.69 -4.21
CA LEU A 181 22.14 -31.06 -4.45
C LEU A 181 23.05 -31.74 -5.47
N GLU A 182 23.35 -31.10 -6.61
CA GLU A 182 24.28 -31.65 -7.60
C GLU A 182 25.66 -31.92 -6.97
N LYS A 183 26.21 -30.95 -6.24
CA LYS A 183 27.47 -31.13 -5.51
C LYS A 183 27.43 -32.32 -4.54
N ALA A 184 26.29 -32.60 -3.92
CA ALA A 184 26.14 -33.79 -3.06
C ALA A 184 26.18 -35.09 -3.88
N PHE A 185 25.53 -35.10 -5.04
CA PHE A 185 25.52 -36.25 -5.95
C PHE A 185 26.92 -36.50 -6.53
N GLU A 186 27.65 -35.44 -6.85
CA GLU A 186 29.06 -35.52 -7.27
C GLU A 186 29.96 -36.01 -6.13
N GLU A 187 29.78 -35.51 -4.89
CA GLU A 187 30.50 -35.98 -3.70
C GLU A 187 30.29 -37.49 -3.45
N GLU A 188 29.14 -38.04 -3.84
CA GLU A 188 28.80 -39.48 -3.76
C GLU A 188 29.08 -40.27 -5.06
N GLY A 189 29.66 -39.64 -6.08
CA GLY A 189 30.11 -40.31 -7.31
C GLY A 189 29.04 -40.60 -8.37
N LEU A 190 27.95 -39.83 -8.41
CA LEU A 190 26.79 -40.06 -9.31
C LEU A 190 26.73 -39.08 -10.49
N ALA A 191 26.25 -39.55 -11.64
CA ALA A 191 26.15 -38.77 -12.88
C ALA A 191 24.73 -38.68 -13.47
N ALA A 192 24.33 -37.47 -13.86
CA ALA A 192 23.07 -37.20 -14.55
C ALA A 192 23.03 -37.85 -15.94
N GLY A 193 21.89 -38.43 -16.30
CA GLY A 193 21.66 -39.18 -17.54
C GLY A 193 22.19 -40.62 -17.53
N LYS A 194 22.97 -40.99 -16.49
CA LYS A 194 23.55 -42.32 -16.31
C LYS A 194 22.97 -43.03 -15.09
N ASP A 195 23.15 -42.44 -13.91
CA ASP A 195 22.71 -43.00 -12.63
C ASP A 195 21.33 -42.48 -12.25
N PHE A 196 20.95 -41.31 -12.78
CA PHE A 196 19.62 -40.73 -12.63
C PHE A 196 19.21 -39.88 -13.84
N LEU A 197 17.93 -39.92 -14.20
CA LEU A 197 17.37 -39.02 -15.24
C LEU A 197 17.00 -37.67 -14.64
N VAL A 198 17.38 -36.56 -15.29
CA VAL A 198 17.01 -35.20 -14.87
C VAL A 198 16.06 -34.56 -15.87
N PHE A 199 14.90 -34.13 -15.40
CA PHE A 199 13.92 -33.37 -16.17
C PHE A 199 13.86 -31.93 -15.65
N THR A 200 14.13 -30.96 -16.52
CA THR A 200 14.25 -29.53 -16.15
C THR A 200 13.20 -28.62 -16.79
N ARG A 201 12.51 -29.09 -17.85
CA ARG A 201 11.40 -28.36 -18.48
C ARG A 201 10.08 -29.03 -18.14
N GLU A 202 9.03 -28.22 -18.01
CA GLU A 202 7.72 -28.75 -17.65
C GLU A 202 7.07 -29.58 -18.77
N ASP A 203 7.36 -29.26 -20.03
CA ASP A 203 6.81 -30.02 -21.16
C ASP A 203 7.40 -31.43 -21.25
N ASP A 204 8.60 -31.65 -20.69
CA ASP A 204 9.25 -32.97 -20.65
C ASP A 204 8.52 -33.94 -19.72
N PHE A 205 7.65 -33.43 -18.83
CA PHE A 205 6.96 -34.23 -17.82
C PHE A 205 5.97 -35.24 -18.42
N ARG A 206 5.51 -34.98 -19.64
CA ARG A 206 4.61 -35.89 -20.36
C ARG A 206 5.30 -37.19 -20.76
N ASN A 207 6.63 -37.18 -20.82
CA ASN A 207 7.44 -38.29 -21.27
C ASN A 207 8.06 -39.08 -20.09
N ILE A 208 7.64 -38.78 -18.86
CA ILE A 208 8.10 -39.50 -17.67
C ILE A 208 7.59 -40.95 -17.75
N PRO A 209 8.47 -41.96 -17.72
CA PRO A 209 8.06 -43.35 -17.89
C PRO A 209 7.51 -43.90 -16.56
N TRP A 210 6.24 -43.79 -16.21
CA TRP A 210 5.64 -44.18 -14.90
C TRP A 210 5.62 -45.69 -14.51
N ASP A 211 6.70 -46.43 -14.76
CA ASP A 211 6.84 -47.82 -14.32
C ASP A 211 6.75 -48.03 -12.79
N ARG A 212 6.38 -49.24 -12.38
CA ARG A 212 6.00 -49.59 -10.99
C ARG A 212 7.17 -49.93 -10.06
N GLU A 213 8.39 -50.08 -10.56
CA GLU A 213 9.49 -50.68 -9.79
C GLU A 213 10.57 -49.70 -9.32
N ARG A 214 10.56 -48.45 -9.79
CA ARG A 214 11.65 -47.50 -9.52
C ARG A 214 11.13 -46.09 -9.30
N ILE A 215 11.19 -45.64 -8.05
CA ILE A 215 10.61 -44.36 -7.67
C ILE A 215 11.68 -43.29 -7.46
N ARG A 216 11.21 -42.05 -7.56
CA ARG A 216 11.78 -40.85 -8.17
C ARG A 216 11.68 -39.70 -7.18
N LEU A 217 12.69 -38.85 -7.18
CA LEU A 217 12.70 -37.60 -6.44
C LEU A 217 11.94 -36.58 -7.27
N LEU A 218 10.95 -35.94 -6.67
CA LEU A 218 10.20 -34.86 -7.25
C LEU A 218 10.50 -33.58 -6.46
N LEU A 219 11.10 -32.59 -7.12
CA LEU A 219 11.36 -31.25 -6.61
C LEU A 219 10.50 -30.27 -7.41
N LEU A 220 9.31 -29.96 -6.89
CA LEU A 220 8.30 -29.17 -7.60
C LEU A 220 8.47 -27.65 -7.41
N ASN A 221 9.49 -27.08 -8.05
CA ASN A 221 9.62 -25.61 -8.19
C ASN A 221 9.20 -25.09 -9.57
N GLY A 222 9.47 -23.84 -9.90
CA GLY A 222 9.24 -23.30 -11.25
C GLY A 222 10.51 -23.34 -12.11
N SER A 223 10.47 -24.00 -13.28
CA SER A 223 11.57 -24.05 -14.27
C SER A 223 12.11 -22.67 -14.66
N LEU A 224 13.44 -22.52 -14.57
CA LEU A 224 14.23 -21.39 -15.08
C LEU A 224 14.93 -21.71 -16.41
N ALA A 225 14.60 -22.86 -17.03
CA ALA A 225 15.36 -23.41 -18.15
C ALA A 225 15.34 -22.54 -19.41
N ASP A 226 14.30 -21.70 -19.59
CA ASP A 226 14.23 -20.71 -20.65
C ASP A 226 13.29 -19.54 -20.30
N ARG A 227 13.32 -18.49 -21.13
CA ARG A 227 12.51 -17.26 -20.98
C ARG A 227 11.00 -17.53 -20.94
N ARG A 228 10.53 -18.57 -21.65
CA ARG A 228 9.11 -18.93 -21.73
C ARG A 228 8.67 -19.61 -20.43
N ASP A 229 9.48 -20.52 -19.91
CA ASP A 229 9.20 -21.24 -18.67
C ASP A 229 9.37 -20.34 -17.43
N LEU A 230 10.36 -19.43 -17.42
CA LEU A 230 10.46 -18.37 -16.40
C LEU A 230 9.19 -17.51 -16.36
N LYS A 231 8.71 -17.03 -17.52
CA LYS A 231 7.47 -16.24 -17.61
C LYS A 231 6.24 -17.02 -17.14
N LYS A 232 6.14 -18.32 -17.47
CA LYS A 232 5.06 -19.20 -16.98
C LYS A 232 5.09 -19.32 -15.45
N ASN A 233 6.27 -19.37 -14.83
CA ASN A 233 6.40 -19.52 -13.38
C ASN A 233 6.15 -18.22 -12.61
N LEU A 234 6.58 -17.08 -13.15
CA LEU A 234 6.27 -15.76 -12.61
C LEU A 234 4.77 -15.45 -12.63
N ASN A 235 4.08 -15.75 -13.74
CA ASN A 235 2.63 -15.62 -13.85
C ASN A 235 1.86 -16.48 -12.82
N ARG A 236 2.44 -17.59 -12.33
CA ARG A 236 1.79 -18.46 -11.33
C ARG A 236 1.93 -17.96 -9.90
N LEU A 237 3.08 -17.37 -9.56
CA LEU A 237 3.28 -16.71 -8.27
C LEU A 237 2.33 -15.51 -8.12
N TYR A 238 2.02 -14.85 -9.23
CA TYR A 238 1.05 -13.76 -9.29
C TYR A 238 -0.41 -14.22 -9.10
N TRP A 239 -0.81 -15.35 -9.72
CA TRP A 239 -2.21 -15.82 -9.71
C TRP A 239 -2.52 -17.01 -8.77
N ASN A 240 -1.53 -17.53 -8.02
CA ASN A 240 -1.67 -18.71 -7.14
C ASN A 240 -2.33 -19.94 -7.80
N GLY A 241 -2.09 -20.17 -9.09
CA GLY A 241 -2.73 -21.24 -9.86
C GLY A 241 -1.75 -22.30 -10.41
N PRO A 242 -2.06 -23.61 -10.32
CA PRO A 242 -1.25 -24.65 -10.99
C PRO A 242 -1.44 -24.65 -12.51
N THR A 243 -0.44 -25.14 -13.25
CA THR A 243 -0.69 -25.59 -14.63
C THR A 243 -1.38 -26.95 -14.65
N GLY A 244 -2.13 -27.22 -15.71
CA GLY A 244 -2.69 -28.54 -15.98
C GLY A 244 -1.63 -29.66 -15.98
N PHE A 245 -0.36 -29.36 -16.30
CA PHE A 245 0.74 -30.34 -16.22
C PHE A 245 1.19 -30.65 -14.79
N ARG A 246 1.38 -29.63 -13.94
CA ARG A 246 1.73 -29.85 -12.52
C ARG A 246 0.60 -30.56 -11.79
N GLN A 247 -0.65 -30.16 -12.07
CA GLN A 247 -1.83 -30.84 -11.55
C GLN A 247 -1.85 -32.31 -11.98
N LYS A 248 -1.59 -32.61 -13.27
CA LYS A 248 -1.52 -33.98 -13.76
C LYS A 248 -0.40 -34.81 -13.10
N VAL A 249 0.78 -34.24 -12.89
CA VAL A 249 1.89 -34.94 -12.19
C VAL A 249 1.51 -35.26 -10.74
N LEU A 250 0.85 -34.33 -10.04
CA LEU A 250 0.34 -34.59 -8.69
C LEU A 250 -0.81 -35.61 -8.72
N GLU A 251 -1.72 -35.53 -9.68
CA GLU A 251 -2.78 -36.53 -9.88
C GLU A 251 -2.18 -37.92 -10.11
N ASP A 252 -1.17 -38.05 -10.99
CA ASP A 252 -0.47 -39.31 -11.27
C ASP A 252 0.24 -39.84 -10.01
N LEU A 253 0.94 -38.98 -9.26
CA LEU A 253 1.66 -39.32 -8.02
C LEU A 253 0.73 -39.84 -6.92
N PHE A 254 -0.44 -39.21 -6.76
CA PHE A 254 -1.42 -39.56 -5.74
C PHE A 254 -2.52 -40.51 -6.27
N SER A 255 -2.47 -40.94 -7.55
CA SER A 255 -3.43 -41.88 -8.17
C SER A 255 -3.18 -43.34 -7.76
N GLN A 256 -4.24 -44.16 -7.75
CA GLN A 256 -4.12 -45.60 -7.47
C GLN A 256 -3.32 -46.31 -8.57
N GLY A 257 -2.32 -47.12 -8.17
CA GLY A 257 -1.61 -48.03 -9.08
C GLY A 257 -0.18 -47.63 -9.51
N VAL A 258 0.33 -46.47 -9.09
CA VAL A 258 1.70 -46.02 -9.39
C VAL A 258 2.67 -46.29 -8.22
N HIS A 259 2.42 -45.74 -7.02
CA HIS A 259 3.27 -45.93 -5.82
C HIS A 259 2.45 -46.24 -4.56
N ASP A 260 2.90 -47.11 -3.65
CA ASP A 260 2.10 -47.50 -2.48
C ASP A 260 2.09 -46.41 -1.40
N GLN A 261 3.14 -45.58 -1.34
CA GLN A 261 3.31 -44.50 -0.35
C GLN A 261 3.96 -43.24 -0.95
N VAL A 262 3.68 -42.07 -0.36
CA VAL A 262 4.34 -40.80 -0.69
C VAL A 262 4.99 -40.24 0.57
N ILE A 263 6.31 -40.05 0.53
CA ILE A 263 7.12 -39.44 1.59
C ILE A 263 7.38 -37.98 1.21
N LEU A 264 6.90 -37.07 2.04
CA LEU A 264 7.08 -35.63 1.91
C LEU A 264 8.19 -35.19 2.85
N PHE A 265 9.19 -34.46 2.33
CA PHE A 265 10.31 -33.94 3.13
C PHE A 265 10.29 -32.42 3.12
N GLU A 266 10.02 -31.81 4.29
CA GLU A 266 9.92 -30.36 4.46
C GLU A 266 11.07 -29.82 5.34
N PRO A 267 12.09 -29.16 4.74
CA PRO A 267 13.15 -28.50 5.50
C PRO A 267 12.75 -27.15 6.13
N GLY A 268 11.47 -26.77 6.07
CA GLY A 268 10.88 -25.60 6.71
C GLY A 268 10.22 -24.62 5.72
N GLY A 269 8.92 -24.37 5.87
CA GLY A 269 8.31 -23.04 5.74
C GLY A 269 7.64 -22.65 4.42
N SER A 270 8.27 -22.82 3.25
CA SER A 270 7.77 -22.15 2.03
C SER A 270 7.18 -23.06 0.96
N ASP A 271 7.77 -24.21 0.70
CA ASP A 271 7.57 -24.87 -0.60
C ASP A 271 6.26 -25.64 -0.68
N LEU A 272 5.85 -26.22 0.44
CA LEU A 272 4.58 -26.93 0.58
C LEU A 272 3.38 -25.99 0.38
N SER A 273 3.47 -24.74 0.88
CA SER A 273 2.43 -23.72 0.68
C SER A 273 2.10 -23.44 -0.79
N SER A 274 3.10 -23.56 -1.68
CA SER A 274 2.93 -23.37 -3.13
C SER A 274 2.15 -24.52 -3.79
N LEU A 275 2.11 -25.68 -3.14
CA LEU A 275 1.38 -26.87 -3.56
C LEU A 275 0.01 -26.98 -2.89
N TYR A 276 -0.28 -26.21 -1.83
CA TYR A 276 -1.56 -26.24 -1.10
C TYR A 276 -2.79 -26.09 -2.01
N PRO A 277 -2.84 -25.12 -2.97
CA PRO A 277 -3.98 -24.99 -3.86
C PRO A 277 -4.19 -26.21 -4.79
N CYS A 278 -3.16 -27.03 -4.98
CA CYS A 278 -3.24 -28.26 -5.78
C CYS A 278 -3.81 -29.41 -4.95
N PHE A 279 -3.39 -29.55 -3.69
CA PHE A 279 -3.85 -30.61 -2.79
C PHE A 279 -5.36 -30.53 -2.52
N ASP A 280 -5.91 -29.32 -2.37
CA ASP A 280 -7.35 -29.10 -2.18
C ASP A 280 -8.21 -29.63 -3.35
N ARG A 281 -7.61 -29.79 -4.55
CA ARG A 281 -8.29 -30.27 -5.76
C ARG A 281 -8.09 -31.77 -6.02
N LEU A 282 -7.20 -32.43 -5.27
CA LEU A 282 -6.95 -33.87 -5.43
C LEU A 282 -8.04 -34.68 -4.72
N VAL A 283 -8.52 -35.76 -5.36
CA VAL A 283 -9.42 -36.72 -4.72
C VAL A 283 -8.56 -37.78 -3.99
N PRO A 284 -8.65 -37.89 -2.65
CA PRO A 284 -7.85 -38.86 -1.90
C PRO A 284 -8.32 -40.27 -2.20
N ARG A 285 -7.43 -41.14 -2.70
CA ARG A 285 -7.77 -42.53 -3.05
C ARG A 285 -6.85 -43.53 -2.34
N GLY A 286 -6.99 -43.66 -1.02
CA GLY A 286 -6.41 -44.77 -0.23
C GLY A 286 -4.88 -44.84 -0.16
N LYS A 287 -4.16 -43.77 -0.54
CA LYS A 287 -2.69 -43.68 -0.42
C LYS A 287 -2.28 -43.31 0.99
N LYS A 288 -1.17 -43.88 1.45
CA LYS A 288 -0.52 -43.46 2.69
C LYS A 288 0.50 -42.36 2.41
N VAL A 289 0.32 -41.22 3.07
CA VAL A 289 1.24 -40.06 2.98
C VAL A 289 2.02 -39.97 4.29
N ILE A 290 3.35 -39.88 4.20
CA ILE A 290 4.23 -39.72 5.35
C ILE A 290 4.90 -38.36 5.23
N HIS A 291 4.63 -37.44 6.17
CA HIS A 291 5.20 -36.10 6.18
C HIS A 291 6.32 -35.98 7.21
N LEU A 292 7.55 -35.75 6.73
CA LEU A 292 8.75 -35.53 7.53
C LEU A 292 9.06 -34.03 7.51
N HIS A 293 8.95 -33.37 8.66
CA HIS A 293 9.17 -31.93 8.78
C HIS A 293 10.14 -31.58 9.91
N HIS A 294 10.91 -30.50 9.73
CA HIS A 294 11.84 -30.04 10.74
C HIS A 294 11.11 -29.37 11.92
N THR A 295 11.31 -29.87 13.13
CA THR A 295 10.80 -29.24 14.35
C THR A 295 11.85 -29.27 15.47
N GLU A 296 11.88 -28.21 16.30
CA GLU A 296 12.70 -28.19 17.52
C GLU A 296 12.11 -29.12 18.60
N VAL A 297 10.77 -29.23 18.64
CA VAL A 297 10.02 -30.10 19.54
C VAL A 297 9.48 -31.30 18.76
N PRO A 298 9.67 -32.54 19.21
CA PRO A 298 9.16 -33.72 18.52
C PRO A 298 7.63 -33.69 18.35
N ILE A 299 7.13 -34.06 17.16
CA ILE A 299 5.70 -34.15 16.85
C ILE A 299 5.41 -35.49 16.18
N LEU A 300 4.34 -36.16 16.60
CA LEU A 300 3.77 -37.31 15.91
C LEU A 300 2.25 -37.13 15.84
N GLU A 301 1.70 -36.98 14.64
CA GLU A 301 0.26 -36.77 14.46
C GLU A 301 -0.34 -37.48 13.24
N ASP A 302 -1.60 -37.86 13.36
CA ASP A 302 -2.45 -38.28 12.24
C ASP A 302 -2.89 -37.03 11.48
N MET A 303 -2.53 -36.94 10.19
CA MET A 303 -2.81 -35.76 9.37
C MET A 303 -4.31 -35.51 9.16
N ALA A 304 -5.17 -36.53 9.31
CA ALA A 304 -6.63 -36.35 9.27
C ALA A 304 -7.18 -35.57 10.48
N ARG A 305 -6.41 -35.48 11.58
CA ARG A 305 -6.80 -34.85 12.85
C ARG A 305 -6.10 -33.49 13.11
N GLY A 306 -5.34 -32.97 12.15
CA GLY A 306 -4.58 -31.72 12.28
C GLY A 306 -5.45 -30.47 12.57
N ARG A 307 -4.84 -29.42 13.13
CA ARG A 307 -5.48 -28.11 13.40
C ARG A 307 -5.27 -27.12 12.24
N GLY A 308 -6.30 -26.36 11.87
CA GLY A 308 -6.22 -25.30 10.85
C GLY A 308 -6.53 -25.77 9.42
N LYS A 309 -6.03 -25.03 8.41
CA LYS A 309 -6.14 -25.38 6.98
C LYS A 309 -5.00 -26.33 6.59
N ASP A 310 -5.07 -27.57 7.03
CA ASP A 310 -4.11 -28.62 6.64
C ASP A 310 -4.49 -29.21 5.27
N PRO A 311 -3.63 -29.09 4.23
CA PRO A 311 -3.92 -29.56 2.87
C PRO A 311 -4.00 -31.09 2.77
N PHE A 312 -3.51 -31.83 3.75
CA PHE A 312 -3.50 -33.30 3.74
C PHE A 312 -4.64 -33.92 4.54
N ARG A 313 -5.53 -33.10 5.12
CA ARG A 313 -6.64 -33.57 5.95
C ARG A 313 -7.58 -34.55 5.23
N SER A 314 -7.62 -34.47 3.90
CA SER A 314 -8.43 -35.33 3.05
C SER A 314 -7.82 -36.73 2.85
N PHE A 315 -6.53 -36.93 3.11
CA PHE A 315 -5.85 -38.23 2.99
C PHE A 315 -5.98 -39.06 4.28
N SER A 316 -6.76 -40.16 4.23
CA SER A 316 -6.96 -41.05 5.37
C SER A 316 -5.73 -41.93 5.65
N GLY A 317 -5.22 -41.93 6.89
CA GLY A 317 -4.12 -42.82 7.33
C GLY A 317 -2.71 -42.29 7.11
N GLY A 318 -2.56 -40.99 6.87
CA GLY A 318 -1.25 -40.33 6.77
C GLY A 318 -0.67 -39.95 8.13
N ILE A 319 0.66 -39.99 8.24
CA ILE A 319 1.41 -39.71 9.47
C ILE A 319 2.30 -38.48 9.25
N ARG A 320 2.36 -37.58 10.22
CA ARG A 320 3.36 -36.50 10.28
C ARG A 320 4.32 -36.75 11.44
N LEU A 321 5.61 -36.77 11.13
CA LEU A 321 6.71 -36.96 12.08
C LEU A 321 7.65 -35.75 12.04
N GLY A 322 7.72 -35.02 13.15
CA GLY A 322 8.58 -33.87 13.36
C GLY A 322 9.71 -34.17 14.33
N LEU A 323 10.95 -33.97 13.89
CA LEU A 323 12.18 -34.07 14.69
C LEU A 323 13.24 -33.10 14.12
N PRO A 324 14.33 -32.83 14.85
CA PRO A 324 15.49 -32.15 14.27
C PRO A 324 16.01 -32.93 13.06
N LEU A 325 15.75 -32.38 11.87
CA LEU A 325 15.99 -33.03 10.57
C LEU A 325 17.37 -33.71 10.43
N PRO A 326 18.50 -33.13 10.89
CA PRO A 326 19.80 -33.80 10.85
C PRO A 326 19.84 -35.14 11.60
N LEU A 327 19.23 -35.20 12.79
CA LEU A 327 19.21 -36.40 13.62
C LEU A 327 18.32 -37.50 13.01
N LEU A 328 17.18 -37.09 12.44
CA LEU A 328 16.26 -38.01 11.76
C LEU A 328 16.92 -38.63 10.52
N VAL A 329 17.54 -37.81 9.68
CA VAL A 329 18.25 -38.26 8.48
C VAL A 329 19.40 -39.19 8.83
N ASP A 330 20.27 -38.80 9.77
CA ASP A 330 21.41 -39.63 10.18
C ASP A 330 20.96 -41.00 10.69
N ARG A 331 19.82 -41.06 11.37
CA ARG A 331 19.23 -42.32 11.84
C ARG A 331 18.70 -43.17 10.69
N ILE A 332 17.95 -42.57 9.76
CA ILE A 332 17.44 -43.27 8.57
C ILE A 332 18.59 -43.83 7.74
N LEU A 333 19.67 -43.06 7.53
CA LEU A 333 20.83 -43.49 6.76
C LEU A 333 21.60 -44.64 7.43
N LYS A 334 21.73 -44.63 8.76
CA LYS A 334 22.42 -45.71 9.50
C LYS A 334 21.66 -47.03 9.48
N GLU A 335 20.34 -46.98 9.47
CA GLU A 335 19.46 -48.16 9.58
C GLU A 335 18.99 -48.69 8.21
N CYS A 336 19.27 -47.98 7.11
CA CYS A 336 18.88 -48.37 5.76
C CYS A 336 19.96 -49.26 5.07
N PRO A 337 19.60 -50.45 4.56
CA PRO A 337 20.57 -51.36 3.94
C PRO A 337 21.04 -50.91 2.55
N ALA A 338 22.37 -50.95 2.32
CA ALA A 338 23.02 -50.64 1.05
C ALA A 338 22.81 -51.73 -0.02
N MET A 339 22.92 -51.36 -1.32
CA MET A 339 22.89 -52.29 -2.47
C MET A 339 24.09 -52.04 -3.41
N ASP A 340 24.55 -53.07 -4.12
CA ASP A 340 25.67 -52.99 -5.07
C ASP A 340 25.17 -52.70 -6.51
N LEU A 341 25.74 -51.66 -7.14
CA LEU A 341 25.66 -51.41 -8.59
C LEU A 341 27.00 -50.85 -9.13
N PRO A 342 27.35 -51.12 -10.40
CA PRO A 342 28.65 -50.77 -10.96
C PRO A 342 28.71 -49.30 -11.42
N ALA A 343 29.74 -48.59 -10.94
CA ALA A 343 30.06 -47.23 -11.36
C ALA A 343 30.67 -47.20 -12.77
N GLY A 344 30.46 -46.10 -13.49
CA GLY A 344 31.21 -45.86 -14.73
C GLY A 344 31.46 -44.37 -15.00
N GLU A 345 32.31 -44.11 -15.98
CA GLU A 345 32.95 -42.82 -16.26
C GLU A 345 32.06 -41.67 -16.82
N HIS A 346 32.52 -40.44 -16.55
CA HIS A 346 31.89 -39.12 -16.71
C HIS A 346 32.04 -38.48 -18.11
N ARG A 347 31.15 -37.52 -18.44
CA ARG A 347 31.51 -36.26 -19.14
C ARG A 347 30.42 -35.15 -19.14
N THR A 348 30.93 -33.91 -19.02
CA THR A 348 30.37 -32.55 -19.25
C THR A 348 29.46 -31.89 -18.20
N SER A 349 29.83 -30.65 -17.81
CA SER A 349 29.15 -29.79 -16.83
C SER A 349 28.20 -28.77 -17.48
N TRP A 350 27.21 -28.32 -16.71
CA TRP A 350 26.10 -27.46 -17.15
C TRP A 350 26.49 -26.02 -17.51
N VAL A 351 27.69 -25.56 -17.13
CA VAL A 351 28.22 -24.22 -17.41
C VAL A 351 28.26 -23.95 -18.92
N GLU A 352 28.54 -24.97 -19.73
CA GLU A 352 28.54 -24.85 -21.20
C GLU A 352 27.13 -24.74 -21.83
N LYS A 353 26.07 -25.15 -21.11
CA LYS A 353 24.68 -25.06 -21.59
C LYS A 353 24.04 -23.70 -21.29
N ALA A 354 24.36 -23.08 -20.15
CA ALA A 354 23.81 -21.78 -19.77
C ALA A 354 24.25 -20.63 -20.69
N GLY A 355 25.51 -20.65 -21.15
CA GLY A 355 26.07 -19.60 -22.03
C GLY A 355 25.42 -19.48 -23.42
N ARG A 356 24.64 -20.47 -23.86
CA ARG A 356 23.91 -20.44 -25.14
C ARG A 356 22.48 -19.90 -25.04
N LEU A 357 21.93 -19.77 -23.82
CA LEU A 357 20.51 -19.48 -23.58
C LEU A 357 20.15 -17.98 -23.52
N PHE A 358 21.13 -17.09 -23.31
CA PHE A 358 20.88 -15.64 -23.14
C PHE A 358 21.17 -14.77 -24.37
N ALA A 359 21.34 -15.37 -25.55
CA ALA A 359 21.74 -14.63 -26.76
C ALA A 359 20.65 -13.69 -27.35
N ASP A 360 19.35 -13.91 -27.05
CA ASP A 360 18.24 -13.15 -27.64
C ASP A 360 17.37 -12.42 -26.58
N GLY A 361 17.62 -11.12 -26.37
CA GLY A 361 16.92 -10.25 -25.41
C GLY A 361 15.48 -9.83 -25.79
N PRO A 362 14.78 -8.99 -24.98
CA PRO A 362 13.44 -8.46 -25.30
C PRO A 362 13.41 -7.49 -26.50
N ARG A 363 12.24 -7.35 -27.14
CA ARG A 363 12.01 -6.31 -28.17
C ARG A 363 11.92 -4.92 -27.49
N PRO A 364 12.58 -3.86 -27.99
CA PRO A 364 12.77 -2.59 -27.30
C PRO A 364 11.52 -1.86 -26.75
N GLY A 365 10.30 -2.09 -27.28
CA GLY A 365 9.09 -1.34 -26.88
C GLY A 365 8.21 -1.94 -25.77
N GLU A 366 8.18 -3.26 -25.62
CA GLU A 366 7.42 -3.88 -24.50
C GLU A 366 8.08 -3.60 -23.15
N GLU A 367 9.38 -3.35 -23.17
CA GLU A 367 10.19 -3.07 -22.00
C GLU A 367 10.01 -1.64 -21.49
N ALA A 368 9.97 -0.67 -22.41
CA ALA A 368 9.71 0.74 -22.08
C ALA A 368 8.31 0.90 -21.46
N ALA A 369 7.31 0.16 -21.95
CA ALA A 369 5.97 0.14 -21.38
C ALA A 369 5.96 -0.26 -19.90
N LEU A 370 6.59 -1.40 -19.57
CA LEU A 370 6.61 -1.94 -18.21
C LEU A 370 7.39 -1.04 -17.25
N LEU A 371 8.52 -0.49 -17.69
CA LEU A 371 9.30 0.43 -16.87
C LEU A 371 8.58 1.77 -16.67
N GLY A 372 7.83 2.24 -17.66
CA GLY A 372 6.92 3.39 -17.54
C GLY A 372 5.86 3.18 -16.47
N PHE A 373 5.12 2.06 -16.52
CA PHE A 373 4.10 1.73 -15.51
C PHE A 373 4.69 1.62 -14.11
N TRP A 374 5.90 1.06 -14.00
CA TRP A 374 6.60 1.00 -12.73
C TRP A 374 6.99 2.39 -12.21
N LEU A 375 7.62 3.24 -13.03
CA LEU A 375 8.00 4.60 -12.64
C LEU A 375 6.78 5.43 -12.21
N ALA A 376 5.66 5.30 -12.93
CA ALA A 376 4.40 5.95 -12.57
C ALA A 376 3.90 5.50 -11.18
N SER A 377 4.01 4.19 -10.87
CA SER A 377 3.58 3.64 -9.57
C SER A 377 4.42 4.12 -8.38
N VAL A 378 5.69 4.45 -8.60
CA VAL A 378 6.60 4.95 -7.56
C VAL A 378 6.65 6.47 -7.48
N GLY A 379 5.88 7.17 -8.33
CA GLY A 379 5.72 8.63 -8.33
C GLY A 379 6.71 9.38 -9.24
N GLU A 380 7.54 8.68 -10.00
CA GLU A 380 8.52 9.24 -10.94
C GLU A 380 7.84 9.53 -12.29
N GLN A 381 6.85 10.42 -12.28
CA GLN A 381 5.92 10.61 -13.41
C GLN A 381 6.60 11.14 -14.68
N ALA A 382 7.52 12.10 -14.56
CA ALA A 382 8.21 12.67 -15.72
C ALA A 382 9.01 11.61 -16.50
N ARG A 383 9.68 10.71 -15.79
CA ARG A 383 10.44 9.61 -16.41
C ARG A 383 9.53 8.50 -16.94
N ALA A 384 8.36 8.32 -16.33
CA ALA A 384 7.36 7.40 -16.83
C ALA A 384 6.83 7.86 -18.19
N VAL A 385 6.59 9.16 -18.37
CA VAL A 385 6.19 9.77 -19.64
C VAL A 385 7.17 9.45 -20.75
N ASP A 386 8.46 9.72 -20.57
CA ASP A 386 9.51 9.44 -21.58
C ASP A 386 9.48 7.98 -22.07
N LEU A 387 9.25 7.04 -21.15
CA LEU A 387 9.22 5.62 -21.45
C LEU A 387 7.91 5.17 -22.10
N PHE A 388 6.78 5.75 -21.69
CA PHE A 388 5.51 5.48 -22.35
C PHE A 388 5.50 6.02 -23.78
N GLU A 389 6.11 7.18 -24.05
CA GLU A 389 6.25 7.72 -25.40
C GLU A 389 7.09 6.80 -26.31
N GLN A 390 8.23 6.32 -25.80
CA GLN A 390 9.07 5.33 -26.51
C GLN A 390 8.31 4.03 -26.80
N ALA A 391 7.58 3.53 -25.81
CA ALA A 391 6.76 2.33 -25.98
C ALA A 391 5.63 2.54 -26.99
N LEU A 392 5.02 3.73 -26.99
CA LEU A 392 3.92 4.10 -27.86
C LEU A 392 4.38 4.20 -29.32
N GLU A 393 5.57 4.74 -29.58
CA GLU A 393 6.17 4.75 -30.92
C GLU A 393 6.37 3.33 -31.47
N THR A 394 6.82 2.41 -30.62
CA THR A 394 6.95 1.00 -30.99
C THR A 394 5.58 0.35 -31.24
N ALA A 395 4.57 0.67 -30.43
CA ALA A 395 3.20 0.18 -30.63
C ALA A 395 2.55 0.75 -31.91
N ARG A 396 2.87 1.99 -32.28
CA ARG A 396 2.45 2.63 -33.54
C ARG A 396 3.09 1.98 -34.75
N SER A 397 4.40 1.74 -34.73
CA SER A 397 5.12 1.09 -35.84
C SER A 397 4.67 -0.36 -36.06
N SER A 398 4.31 -1.07 -34.98
CA SER A 398 3.75 -2.42 -35.04
C SER A 398 2.24 -2.48 -35.29
N LYS A 399 1.55 -1.32 -35.38
CA LYS A 399 0.09 -1.19 -35.53
C LYS A 399 -0.73 -1.93 -34.46
N ASP A 400 -0.18 -2.10 -33.26
CA ASP A 400 -0.87 -2.75 -32.13
C ASP A 400 -1.76 -1.74 -31.40
N VAL A 401 -2.99 -1.56 -31.91
CA VAL A 401 -3.95 -0.57 -31.40
C VAL A 401 -4.36 -0.84 -29.95
N LYS A 402 -4.39 -2.13 -29.54
CA LYS A 402 -4.70 -2.50 -28.15
C LYS A 402 -3.60 -2.01 -27.20
N LYS A 403 -2.32 -2.21 -27.54
CA LYS A 403 -1.21 -1.66 -26.74
C LYS A 403 -1.17 -0.13 -26.76
N GLN A 404 -1.51 0.50 -27.90
CA GLN A 404 -1.59 1.96 -27.96
C GLN A 404 -2.60 2.50 -26.95
N ALA A 405 -3.79 1.90 -26.84
CA ALA A 405 -4.81 2.32 -25.87
C ALA A 405 -4.28 2.33 -24.43
N VAL A 406 -3.67 1.21 -24.02
CA VAL A 406 -3.09 1.05 -22.66
C VAL A 406 -1.97 2.06 -22.39
N LEU A 407 -1.09 2.30 -23.36
CA LEU A 407 0.03 3.24 -23.21
C LEU A 407 -0.42 4.71 -23.17
N LEU A 408 -1.41 5.07 -23.99
CA LEU A 408 -2.01 6.40 -23.98
C LEU A 408 -2.72 6.66 -22.65
N ASN A 409 -3.40 5.67 -22.08
CA ASN A 409 -4.02 5.79 -20.76
C ASN A 409 -2.97 5.92 -19.63
N GLY A 410 -1.83 5.24 -19.77
CA GLY A 410 -0.66 5.41 -18.90
C GLY A 410 -0.07 6.82 -18.95
N LEU A 411 0.11 7.37 -20.15
CA LEU A 411 0.53 8.77 -20.36
C LEU A 411 -0.44 9.75 -19.70
N GLY A 412 -1.74 9.61 -19.98
CA GLY A 412 -2.77 10.47 -19.39
C GLY A 412 -2.72 10.47 -17.86
N SER A 413 -2.55 9.29 -17.26
CA SER A 413 -2.43 9.15 -15.80
C SER A 413 -1.16 9.81 -15.24
N SER A 414 -0.03 9.70 -15.95
CA SER A 414 1.23 10.36 -15.54
C SER A 414 1.17 11.88 -15.69
N TYR A 415 0.58 12.41 -16.76
CA TYR A 415 0.36 13.85 -16.93
C TYR A 415 -0.62 14.41 -15.88
N ALA A 416 -1.70 13.67 -15.56
CA ALA A 416 -2.61 14.05 -14.49
C ALA A 416 -1.89 14.14 -13.13
N ALA A 417 -0.97 13.22 -12.84
CA ALA A 417 -0.15 13.24 -11.63
C ALA A 417 0.89 14.38 -11.62
N LEU A 418 1.34 14.85 -12.79
CA LEU A 418 2.16 16.05 -12.96
C LEU A 418 1.35 17.37 -12.87
N LYS A 419 0.02 17.28 -12.77
CA LYS A 419 -0.94 18.41 -12.82
C LYS A 419 -1.00 19.12 -14.17
N GLU A 420 -0.57 18.44 -15.23
CA GLU A 420 -0.71 18.84 -16.63
C GLU A 420 -2.04 18.26 -17.14
N PHE A 421 -3.13 18.84 -16.63
CA PHE A 421 -4.48 18.30 -16.84
C PHE A 421 -4.96 18.36 -18.30
N PRO A 422 -4.70 19.42 -19.10
CA PRO A 422 -5.09 19.45 -20.51
C PRO A 422 -4.47 18.30 -21.33
N GLU A 423 -3.18 18.05 -21.16
CA GLU A 423 -2.44 16.96 -21.79
C GLU A 423 -2.98 15.60 -21.34
N ALA A 424 -3.30 15.47 -20.05
CA ALA A 424 -3.92 14.26 -19.51
C ALA A 424 -5.25 13.94 -20.19
N VAL A 425 -6.13 14.94 -20.36
CA VAL A 425 -7.42 14.78 -21.06
C VAL A 425 -7.19 14.34 -22.50
N GLU A 426 -6.26 14.99 -23.22
CA GLU A 426 -5.97 14.64 -24.62
C GLU A 426 -5.52 13.18 -24.76
N TYR A 427 -4.57 12.73 -23.94
CA TYR A 427 -4.07 11.36 -23.98
C TYR A 427 -5.14 10.34 -23.59
N HIS A 428 -5.97 10.63 -22.59
CA HIS A 428 -7.08 9.75 -22.24
C HIS A 428 -8.17 9.70 -23.32
N GLU A 429 -8.47 10.81 -24.02
CA GLU A 429 -9.40 10.77 -25.15
C GLU A 429 -8.86 9.92 -26.32
N GLN A 430 -7.56 10.03 -26.61
CA GLN A 430 -6.91 9.18 -27.60
C GLN A 430 -6.97 7.70 -27.18
N ALA A 431 -6.72 7.40 -25.90
CA ALA A 431 -6.84 6.05 -25.34
C ALA A 431 -8.27 5.49 -25.49
N LEU A 432 -9.28 6.32 -25.20
CA LEU A 432 -10.68 5.92 -25.29
C LEU A 432 -11.08 5.60 -26.74
N LYS A 433 -10.67 6.43 -27.70
CA LYS A 433 -10.89 6.18 -29.14
C LYS A 433 -10.22 4.88 -29.60
N ALA A 434 -8.99 4.64 -29.16
CA ALA A 434 -8.27 3.41 -29.47
C ALA A 434 -8.93 2.17 -28.86
N ALA A 435 -9.34 2.23 -27.60
CA ALA A 435 -10.04 1.16 -26.90
C ALA A 435 -11.41 0.83 -27.54
N GLN A 436 -12.16 1.85 -27.98
CA GLN A 436 -13.40 1.67 -28.73
C GLN A 436 -13.18 1.00 -30.08
N ALA A 437 -12.12 1.36 -30.81
CA ALA A 437 -11.80 0.77 -32.10
C ALA A 437 -11.48 -0.73 -32.02
N VAL A 438 -10.88 -1.18 -30.91
CA VAL A 438 -10.59 -2.62 -30.66
C VAL A 438 -11.65 -3.31 -29.80
N GLN A 439 -12.75 -2.62 -29.46
CA GLN A 439 -13.81 -3.11 -28.58
C GLN A 439 -13.29 -3.63 -27.23
N ASP A 440 -12.23 -3.00 -26.70
CA ASP A 440 -11.69 -3.33 -25.38
C ASP A 440 -12.53 -2.63 -24.31
N ILE A 441 -13.48 -3.36 -23.76
CA ILE A 441 -14.47 -2.80 -22.84
C ILE A 441 -13.84 -2.45 -21.49
N GLU A 442 -12.87 -3.23 -21.02
CA GLU A 442 -12.16 -2.98 -19.76
C GLU A 442 -11.36 -1.67 -19.84
N GLU A 443 -10.60 -1.49 -20.93
CA GLU A 443 -9.81 -0.27 -21.13
C GLU A 443 -10.70 0.96 -21.33
N GLN A 444 -11.86 0.82 -21.99
CA GLN A 444 -12.87 1.88 -22.08
C GLN A 444 -13.37 2.30 -20.70
N ALA A 445 -13.71 1.35 -19.83
CA ALA A 445 -14.19 1.64 -18.48
C ALA A 445 -13.14 2.37 -17.64
N LEU A 446 -11.88 1.89 -17.69
CA LEU A 446 -10.76 2.53 -17.00
C LEU A 446 -10.53 3.96 -17.49
N THR A 447 -10.51 4.15 -18.80
CA THR A 447 -10.25 5.47 -19.41
C THR A 447 -11.37 6.47 -19.12
N LEU A 448 -12.64 6.04 -19.17
CA LEU A 448 -13.79 6.89 -18.79
C LEU A 448 -13.71 7.33 -17.33
N ALA A 449 -13.31 6.45 -16.42
CA ALA A 449 -13.12 6.80 -15.02
C ALA A 449 -11.99 7.82 -14.82
N CYS A 450 -10.89 7.72 -15.57
CA CYS A 450 -9.78 8.67 -15.53
C CYS A 450 -10.20 10.04 -16.10
N LEU A 451 -10.88 10.08 -17.26
CA LEU A 451 -11.40 11.32 -17.84
C LEU A 451 -12.35 12.03 -16.88
N GLY A 452 -13.30 11.30 -16.28
CA GLY A 452 -14.21 11.85 -15.28
C GLY A 452 -13.48 12.46 -14.08
N ALA A 453 -12.42 11.80 -13.58
CA ALA A 453 -11.63 12.30 -12.46
C ALA A 453 -10.83 13.57 -12.80
N VAL A 454 -10.20 13.60 -13.99
CA VAL A 454 -9.40 14.75 -14.45
C VAL A 454 -10.30 15.96 -14.73
N CYS A 455 -11.41 15.77 -15.46
CA CYS A 455 -12.37 16.84 -15.75
C CYS A 455 -13.01 17.40 -14.46
N SER A 456 -13.30 16.53 -13.48
CA SER A 456 -13.77 16.97 -12.16
C SER A 456 -12.74 17.88 -11.46
N THR A 457 -11.45 17.54 -11.57
CA THR A 457 -10.35 18.34 -10.98
C THR A 457 -10.18 19.69 -11.67
N LEU A 458 -10.43 19.77 -12.98
CA LEU A 458 -10.44 21.01 -13.76
C LEU A 458 -11.65 21.92 -13.45
N GLY A 459 -12.67 21.41 -12.75
CA GLY A 459 -13.93 22.11 -12.51
C GLY A 459 -14.91 22.01 -13.69
N GLU A 460 -14.62 21.19 -14.69
CA GLU A 460 -15.47 20.88 -15.85
C GLU A 460 -16.52 19.83 -15.47
N TYR A 461 -17.35 20.16 -14.48
CA TYR A 461 -18.25 19.21 -13.83
C TYR A 461 -19.30 18.61 -14.77
N HIS A 462 -19.68 19.32 -15.84
CA HIS A 462 -20.62 18.80 -16.83
C HIS A 462 -20.01 17.71 -17.71
N GLU A 463 -18.80 17.91 -18.21
CA GLU A 463 -18.09 16.90 -19.02
C GLU A 463 -17.70 15.69 -18.17
N ALA A 464 -17.24 15.94 -16.94
CA ALA A 464 -16.98 14.87 -15.97
C ALA A 464 -18.22 14.00 -15.72
N LEU A 465 -19.40 14.64 -15.64
CA LEU A 465 -20.67 13.95 -15.42
C LEU A 465 -21.01 13.06 -16.61
N ASP A 466 -20.84 13.57 -17.84
CA ASP A 466 -21.07 12.79 -19.06
C ASP A 466 -20.17 11.55 -19.13
N TYR A 467 -18.88 11.68 -18.75
CA TYR A 467 -17.96 10.54 -18.70
C TYR A 467 -18.36 9.49 -17.66
N TYR A 468 -18.73 9.89 -16.44
CA TYR A 468 -19.19 8.95 -15.42
C TYR A 468 -20.56 8.34 -15.74
N GLU A 469 -21.45 9.06 -16.40
CA GLU A 469 -22.73 8.48 -16.88
C GLU A 469 -22.51 7.44 -17.98
N ARG A 470 -21.54 7.67 -18.87
CA ARG A 470 -21.13 6.65 -19.86
C ARG A 470 -20.53 5.42 -19.17
N LEU A 471 -19.71 5.62 -18.15
CA LEU A 471 -19.17 4.52 -17.33
C LEU A 471 -20.29 3.75 -16.63
N LEU A 472 -21.29 4.44 -16.06
CA LEU A 472 -22.43 3.81 -15.39
C LEU A 472 -23.24 2.92 -16.34
N ARG A 473 -23.54 3.40 -17.55
CA ARG A 473 -24.22 2.60 -18.58
C ARG A 473 -23.39 1.38 -18.99
N LEU A 474 -22.07 1.53 -19.06
CA LEU A 474 -21.16 0.44 -19.41
C LEU A 474 -21.12 -0.62 -18.29
N SER A 475 -21.02 -0.20 -17.02
CA SER A 475 -21.03 -1.13 -15.88
C SER A 475 -22.34 -1.89 -15.75
N GLU A 476 -23.49 -1.25 -16.01
CA GLU A 476 -24.80 -1.91 -16.02
C GLU A 476 -24.89 -2.96 -17.13
N THR A 477 -24.29 -2.69 -18.30
CA THR A 477 -24.21 -3.65 -19.41
C THR A 477 -23.34 -4.85 -19.07
N LEU A 478 -22.21 -4.62 -18.40
CA LEU A 478 -21.27 -5.65 -17.96
C LEU A 478 -21.77 -6.46 -16.75
N ARG A 479 -22.74 -5.91 -16.00
CA ARG A 479 -23.17 -6.42 -14.69
C ARG A 479 -21.99 -6.58 -13.73
N ASP A 480 -21.12 -5.57 -13.71
CA ASP A 480 -19.97 -5.48 -12.79
C ASP A 480 -20.32 -4.53 -11.62
N PRO A 481 -20.62 -5.07 -10.42
CA PRO A 481 -20.98 -4.25 -9.25
C PRO A 481 -19.87 -3.30 -8.81
N GLY A 482 -18.60 -3.66 -9.03
CA GLY A 482 -17.46 -2.85 -8.63
C GLY A 482 -17.29 -1.62 -9.53
N LEU A 483 -17.44 -1.80 -10.85
CA LEU A 483 -17.46 -0.68 -11.80
C LEU A 483 -18.70 0.20 -11.60
N GLU A 484 -19.86 -0.40 -11.32
CA GLU A 484 -21.09 0.33 -11.03
C GLU A 484 -20.94 1.21 -9.79
N GLY A 485 -20.40 0.67 -8.69
CA GLY A 485 -20.13 1.44 -7.48
C GLY A 485 -19.19 2.62 -7.74
N ARG A 486 -18.11 2.42 -8.52
CA ARG A 486 -17.19 3.51 -8.92
C ARG A 486 -17.89 4.58 -9.74
N ALA A 487 -18.73 4.20 -10.70
CA ALA A 487 -19.48 5.13 -11.54
C ALA A 487 -20.49 5.95 -10.72
N LEU A 488 -21.27 5.28 -9.87
CA LEU A 488 -22.24 5.91 -8.97
C LEU A 488 -21.55 6.90 -8.00
N THR A 489 -20.37 6.56 -7.51
CA THR A 489 -19.56 7.48 -6.69
C THR A 489 -19.23 8.75 -7.45
N GLY A 490 -18.71 8.63 -8.68
CA GLY A 490 -18.36 9.77 -9.53
C GLY A 490 -19.57 10.65 -9.86
N VAL A 491 -20.68 10.04 -10.30
CA VAL A 491 -21.94 10.75 -10.59
C VAL A 491 -22.47 11.44 -9.33
N GLY A 492 -22.49 10.76 -8.19
CA GLY A 492 -22.98 11.30 -6.92
C GLY A 492 -22.16 12.51 -6.45
N SER A 493 -20.84 12.42 -6.49
CA SER A 493 -19.93 13.52 -6.10
C SER A 493 -20.10 14.74 -6.99
N LEU A 494 -20.23 14.54 -8.31
CA LEU A 494 -20.48 15.65 -9.24
C LEU A 494 -21.87 16.26 -9.05
N CYS A 495 -22.89 15.44 -8.79
CA CYS A 495 -24.22 15.93 -8.47
C CYS A 495 -24.23 16.77 -7.18
N LEU A 496 -23.45 16.40 -6.17
CA LEU A 496 -23.26 17.20 -4.96
C LEU A 496 -22.64 18.57 -5.28
N HIS A 497 -21.56 18.61 -6.08
CA HIS A 497 -20.92 19.87 -6.50
C HIS A 497 -21.88 20.76 -7.32
N LEU A 498 -22.67 20.17 -8.21
CA LEU A 498 -23.70 20.86 -8.99
C LEU A 498 -24.98 21.17 -8.21
N LYS A 499 -25.02 20.91 -6.89
CA LYS A 499 -26.18 21.11 -6.00
C LYS A 499 -27.44 20.34 -6.44
N LYS A 500 -27.28 19.25 -7.18
CA LYS A 500 -28.35 18.31 -7.56
C LYS A 500 -28.53 17.25 -6.47
N TYR A 501 -28.88 17.70 -5.27
CA TYR A 501 -28.88 16.87 -4.06
C TYR A 501 -29.72 15.59 -4.16
N PRO A 502 -30.96 15.58 -4.69
CA PRO A 502 -31.75 14.34 -4.77
C PRO A 502 -31.07 13.24 -5.58
N ARG A 503 -30.44 13.61 -6.70
CA ARG A 503 -29.70 12.67 -7.56
C ARG A 503 -28.41 12.19 -6.88
N ALA A 504 -27.75 13.05 -6.10
CA ALA A 504 -26.58 12.65 -5.31
C ALA A 504 -26.93 11.60 -4.25
N VAL A 505 -28.05 11.80 -3.52
CA VAL A 505 -28.56 10.83 -2.55
C VAL A 505 -28.84 9.48 -3.21
N GLU A 506 -29.61 9.47 -4.32
CA GLU A 506 -29.93 8.24 -5.06
C GLU A 506 -28.66 7.46 -5.46
N CYS A 507 -27.65 8.16 -5.99
CA CYS A 507 -26.40 7.53 -6.41
C CYS A 507 -25.63 6.93 -5.22
N PHE A 508 -25.51 7.69 -4.12
CA PHE A 508 -24.76 7.22 -2.96
C PHE A 508 -25.48 6.13 -2.17
N GLU A 509 -26.81 6.14 -2.10
CA GLU A 509 -27.58 5.04 -1.51
C GLU A 509 -27.45 3.75 -2.32
N ARG A 510 -27.52 3.84 -3.65
CA ARG A 510 -27.31 2.69 -4.54
C ARG A 510 -25.88 2.16 -4.43
N ALA A 511 -24.87 3.04 -4.37
CA ALA A 511 -23.48 2.65 -4.17
C ALA A 511 -23.24 2.03 -2.77
N LEU A 512 -23.89 2.56 -1.73
CA LEU A 512 -23.85 2.00 -0.39
C LEU A 512 -24.44 0.58 -0.36
N ALA A 513 -25.59 0.36 -1.00
CA ALA A 513 -26.21 -0.97 -1.08
C ALA A 513 -25.29 -2.01 -1.76
N LEU A 514 -24.60 -1.62 -2.85
CA LEU A 514 -23.60 -2.49 -3.50
C LEU A 514 -22.42 -2.78 -2.57
N ALA A 515 -21.93 -1.79 -1.82
CA ALA A 515 -20.85 -1.98 -0.86
C ALA A 515 -21.25 -2.84 0.36
N GLU A 516 -22.52 -2.77 0.78
CA GLU A 516 -23.12 -3.64 1.80
C GLU A 516 -23.21 -5.09 1.32
N GLU A 517 -23.70 -5.33 0.11
CA GLU A 517 -23.75 -6.65 -0.50
C GLU A 517 -22.35 -7.27 -0.66
N ALA A 518 -21.38 -6.48 -1.09
CA ALA A 518 -19.97 -6.88 -1.20
C ALA A 518 -19.26 -7.06 0.15
N LYS A 519 -19.90 -6.66 1.27
CA LYS A 519 -19.31 -6.60 2.62
C LYS A 519 -18.01 -5.76 2.66
N ASP A 520 -17.90 -4.76 1.80
CA ASP A 520 -16.78 -3.82 1.79
C ASP A 520 -17.04 -2.66 2.74
N SER A 521 -16.71 -2.86 4.02
CA SER A 521 -16.94 -1.84 5.04
C SER A 521 -16.13 -0.55 4.85
N ARG A 522 -15.06 -0.55 4.04
CA ARG A 522 -14.32 0.68 3.71
C ARG A 522 -15.16 1.56 2.79
N THR A 523 -15.67 0.97 1.72
CA THR A 523 -16.47 1.66 0.71
C THR A 523 -17.84 2.07 1.28
N GLN A 524 -18.42 1.26 2.18
CA GLN A 524 -19.60 1.66 2.97
C GLN A 524 -19.36 2.95 3.75
N GLY A 525 -18.27 3.02 4.54
CA GLY A 525 -17.91 4.20 5.32
C GLY A 525 -17.78 5.46 4.46
N MET A 526 -17.16 5.32 3.27
CA MET A 526 -17.04 6.43 2.31
C MET A 526 -18.40 6.94 1.82
N HIS A 527 -19.32 6.05 1.43
CA HIS A 527 -20.65 6.45 0.97
C HIS A 527 -21.50 7.07 2.07
N LEU A 528 -21.37 6.59 3.31
CA LEU A 528 -22.01 7.20 4.46
C LEU A 528 -21.48 8.62 4.71
N THR A 529 -20.17 8.85 4.62
CA THR A 529 -19.60 10.21 4.70
C THR A 529 -20.12 11.12 3.58
N HIS A 530 -20.25 10.61 2.36
CA HIS A 530 -20.83 11.39 1.24
C HIS A 530 -22.30 11.74 1.47
N LEU A 531 -23.13 10.78 1.91
CA LEU A 531 -24.53 11.04 2.27
C LEU A 531 -24.63 12.08 3.39
N GLY A 532 -23.82 11.95 4.45
CA GLY A 532 -23.76 12.95 5.52
C GLY A 532 -23.42 14.35 5.00
N THR A 533 -22.50 14.43 4.02
CA THR A 533 -22.12 15.71 3.39
C THR A 533 -23.26 16.30 2.56
N VAL A 534 -24.05 15.47 1.85
CA VAL A 534 -25.24 15.93 1.11
C VAL A 534 -26.25 16.52 2.08
N TYR A 535 -26.61 15.80 3.15
CA TYR A 535 -27.57 16.25 4.16
C TYR A 535 -27.10 17.49 4.94
N GLN A 536 -25.79 17.60 5.19
CA GLN A 536 -25.23 18.81 5.77
C GLN A 536 -25.37 20.01 4.82
N SER A 537 -25.21 19.80 3.51
CA SER A 537 -25.32 20.86 2.49
C SER A 537 -26.75 21.34 2.27
N THR A 538 -27.75 20.48 2.51
CA THR A 538 -29.18 20.84 2.47
C THR A 538 -29.69 21.45 3.78
N GLY A 539 -28.87 21.45 4.84
CA GLY A 539 -29.24 21.95 6.17
C GLY A 539 -30.00 20.93 7.03
N GLU A 540 -30.11 19.68 6.57
CA GLU A 540 -30.76 18.57 7.27
C GLU A 540 -29.79 17.93 8.27
N TYR A 541 -29.34 18.72 9.26
CA TYR A 541 -28.22 18.39 10.15
C TYR A 541 -28.43 17.11 10.98
N HIS A 542 -29.64 16.81 11.44
CA HIS A 542 -29.93 15.55 12.15
C HIS A 542 -29.73 14.32 11.26
N GLN A 543 -30.05 14.42 9.96
CA GLN A 543 -29.82 13.33 9.03
C GLN A 543 -28.32 13.17 8.74
N ALA A 544 -27.60 14.29 8.62
CA ALA A 544 -26.15 14.29 8.49
C ALA A 544 -25.46 13.62 9.69
N GLU A 545 -25.93 13.90 10.92
CA GLU A 545 -25.44 13.29 12.16
C GLU A 545 -25.54 11.75 12.12
N ILE A 546 -26.67 11.21 11.68
CA ILE A 546 -26.89 9.75 11.57
C ILE A 546 -25.84 9.11 10.66
N TYR A 547 -25.66 9.67 9.46
CA TYR A 547 -24.73 9.13 8.47
C TYR A 547 -23.26 9.26 8.91
N PHE A 548 -22.86 10.42 9.43
CA PHE A 548 -21.49 10.60 9.93
C PHE A 548 -21.19 9.75 11.18
N SER A 549 -22.17 9.54 12.05
CA SER A 549 -22.01 8.65 13.22
C SER A 549 -21.81 7.21 12.79
N ARG A 550 -22.61 6.72 11.83
CA ARG A 550 -22.44 5.37 11.27
C ARG A 550 -21.09 5.22 10.56
N ALA A 551 -20.64 6.24 9.83
CA ALA A 551 -19.32 6.24 9.19
C ALA A 551 -18.17 6.26 10.19
N ARG A 552 -18.29 7.03 11.28
CA ARG A 552 -17.34 7.05 12.41
C ARG A 552 -17.23 5.68 13.06
N ASP A 553 -18.34 5.04 13.38
CA ASP A 553 -18.36 3.74 14.07
C ASP A 553 -17.69 2.66 13.21
N LEU A 554 -17.97 2.63 11.91
CA LEU A 554 -17.28 1.73 10.97
C LEU A 554 -15.78 2.02 10.88
N ALA A 555 -15.37 3.30 10.89
CA ALA A 555 -13.96 3.67 10.88
C ALA A 555 -13.25 3.23 12.16
N GLU A 556 -13.91 3.35 13.32
CA GLU A 556 -13.41 2.93 14.63
C GLU A 556 -13.26 1.41 14.70
N GLU A 557 -14.26 0.64 14.29
CA GLU A 557 -14.20 -0.83 14.20
C GLU A 557 -13.06 -1.34 13.31
N ARG A 558 -12.75 -0.62 12.23
CA ARG A 558 -11.69 -0.98 11.29
C ARG A 558 -10.30 -0.50 11.70
N GLY A 559 -10.21 0.40 12.69
CA GLY A 559 -8.96 1.13 12.98
C GLY A 559 -8.52 2.06 11.83
N ASP A 560 -9.45 2.55 11.01
CA ASP A 560 -9.16 3.52 9.95
C ASP A 560 -9.07 4.93 10.54
N GLY A 561 -7.88 5.31 11.00
CA GLY A 561 -7.64 6.61 11.60
C GLY A 561 -7.87 7.81 10.67
N VAL A 562 -7.83 7.63 9.35
CA VAL A 562 -8.13 8.73 8.39
C VAL A 562 -9.62 8.96 8.35
N ALA A 563 -10.39 7.91 8.10
CA ALA A 563 -11.85 8.01 8.05
C ALA A 563 -12.42 8.45 9.40
N LEU A 564 -11.84 7.97 10.51
CA LEU A 564 -12.25 8.37 11.86
C LEU A 564 -12.03 9.87 12.09
N LEU A 565 -10.84 10.39 11.75
CA LEU A 565 -10.53 11.82 11.84
C LEU A 565 -11.53 12.67 11.03
N THR A 566 -11.75 12.30 9.77
CA THR A 566 -12.67 13.03 8.88
C THR A 566 -14.09 13.06 9.45
N ASN A 567 -14.63 11.91 9.88
CA ASN A 567 -16.00 11.85 10.38
C ASN A 567 -16.18 12.54 11.74
N LEU A 568 -15.15 12.55 12.61
CA LEU A 568 -15.19 13.34 13.85
C LEU A 568 -15.22 14.84 13.58
N ILE A 569 -14.43 15.33 12.62
CA ILE A 569 -14.47 16.74 12.21
C ILE A 569 -15.87 17.09 11.68
N GLN A 570 -16.43 16.25 10.80
CA GLN A 570 -17.75 16.52 10.23
C GLN A 570 -18.88 16.47 11.26
N LEU A 571 -18.86 15.52 12.19
CA LEU A 571 -19.77 15.51 13.33
C LEU A 571 -19.63 16.78 14.18
N GLY A 572 -18.40 17.23 14.44
CA GLY A 572 -18.15 18.49 15.15
C GLY A 572 -18.80 19.68 14.45
N ASN A 573 -18.70 19.74 13.11
CA ASN A 573 -19.34 20.78 12.31
C ASN A 573 -20.86 20.70 12.34
N VAL A 574 -21.42 19.48 12.26
CA VAL A 574 -22.88 19.25 12.34
C VAL A 574 -23.43 19.65 13.70
N TYR A 575 -22.80 19.23 14.79
CA TYR A 575 -23.19 19.65 16.16
C TYR A 575 -23.06 21.15 16.35
N HIS A 576 -22.03 21.78 15.78
CA HIS A 576 -21.92 23.24 15.79
C HIS A 576 -23.11 23.91 15.09
N SER A 577 -23.51 23.41 13.92
CA SER A 577 -24.68 23.91 13.18
C SER A 577 -26.01 23.67 13.90
N LEU A 578 -26.12 22.62 14.70
CA LEU A 578 -27.26 22.35 15.58
C LEU A 578 -27.29 23.25 16.83
N GLY A 579 -26.19 23.95 17.14
CA GLY A 579 -26.02 24.71 18.37
C GLY A 579 -25.59 23.87 19.58
N GLU A 580 -25.29 22.60 19.36
CA GLU A 580 -24.79 21.62 20.34
C GLU A 580 -23.28 21.77 20.50
N TYR A 581 -22.86 22.92 21.02
CA TYR A 581 -21.43 23.27 21.12
C TYR A 581 -20.60 22.34 22.02
N PRO A 582 -21.11 21.81 23.16
CA PRO A 582 -20.37 20.84 23.96
C PRO A 582 -20.04 19.54 23.20
N GLU A 583 -21.00 19.03 22.43
CA GLU A 583 -20.87 17.83 21.59
C GLU A 583 -19.88 18.07 20.45
N ALA A 584 -19.93 19.26 19.84
CA ALA A 584 -18.95 19.69 18.84
C ALA A 584 -17.52 19.69 19.42
N ILE A 585 -17.35 20.27 20.61
CA ILE A 585 -16.08 20.30 21.34
C ILE A 585 -15.56 18.88 21.64
N ALA A 586 -16.43 17.97 22.07
CA ALA A 586 -16.05 16.57 22.32
C ALA A 586 -15.55 15.87 21.04
N CYS A 587 -16.15 16.17 19.89
CA CYS A 587 -15.68 15.66 18.60
C CYS A 587 -14.30 16.22 18.24
N TYR A 588 -14.08 17.53 18.42
CA TYR A 588 -12.79 18.17 18.17
C TYR A 588 -11.68 17.69 19.12
N ASP A 589 -12.01 17.42 20.38
CA ASP A 589 -11.09 16.85 21.37
C ASP A 589 -10.58 15.47 20.94
N ARG A 590 -11.48 14.60 20.45
CA ARG A 590 -11.10 13.30 19.90
C ARG A 590 -10.33 13.41 18.57
N ALA A 591 -10.64 14.39 17.72
CA ALA A 591 -10.03 14.57 16.41
C ALA A 591 -8.59 15.14 16.47
N LEU A 592 -8.33 16.09 17.37
CA LEU A 592 -7.05 16.80 17.47
C LEU A 592 -5.81 15.89 17.63
N PRO A 593 -5.78 14.89 18.54
CA PRO A 593 -4.63 14.01 18.68
C PRO A 593 -4.40 13.15 17.43
N LEU A 594 -5.46 12.76 16.70
CA LEU A 594 -5.35 12.01 15.46
C LEU A 594 -4.69 12.86 14.35
N ALA A 595 -5.10 14.12 14.20
CA ALA A 595 -4.47 15.04 13.25
C ALA A 595 -2.97 15.23 13.56
N ARG A 596 -2.62 15.43 14.83
CA ARG A 596 -1.23 15.58 15.30
C ARG A 596 -0.37 14.35 15.05
N GLN A 597 -0.88 13.15 15.38
CA GLN A 597 -0.16 11.90 15.14
C GLN A 597 0.17 11.71 13.66
N ARG A 598 -0.72 12.17 12.78
CA ARG A 598 -0.58 12.08 11.32
C ARG A 598 0.23 13.23 10.72
N LYS A 599 0.60 14.24 11.51
CA LYS A 599 1.22 15.49 11.04
C LYS A 599 0.36 16.21 10.00
N ASP A 600 -0.96 16.08 10.11
CA ASP A 600 -1.92 16.79 9.27
C ASP A 600 -2.12 18.20 9.84
N GLN A 601 -1.28 19.13 9.38
CA GLN A 601 -1.30 20.51 9.86
C GLN A 601 -2.56 21.25 9.44
N ASP A 602 -3.10 20.96 8.25
CA ASP A 602 -4.29 21.63 7.74
C ASP A 602 -5.52 21.18 8.55
N GLY A 603 -5.64 19.87 8.81
CA GLY A 603 -6.66 19.32 9.71
C GLY A 603 -6.54 19.86 11.15
N GLU A 604 -5.33 19.93 11.70
CA GLU A 604 -5.09 20.49 13.04
C GLU A 604 -5.55 21.96 13.14
N GLY A 605 -5.17 22.79 12.17
CA GLY A 605 -5.56 24.20 12.12
C GLY A 605 -7.08 24.38 12.05
N MET A 606 -7.76 23.59 11.21
CA MET A 606 -9.22 23.63 11.08
C MET A 606 -9.94 23.19 12.35
N ILE A 607 -9.50 22.10 13.00
CA ILE A 607 -10.07 21.63 14.27
C ILE A 607 -9.97 22.73 15.34
N LEU A 608 -8.79 23.34 15.48
CA LEU A 608 -8.57 24.39 16.48
C LEU A 608 -9.40 25.64 16.20
N ALA A 609 -9.54 26.03 14.93
CA ALA A 609 -10.38 27.15 14.52
C ALA A 609 -11.85 26.89 14.88
N ASN A 610 -12.40 25.74 14.49
CA ASN A 610 -13.81 25.41 14.72
C ASN A 610 -14.11 25.22 16.22
N TRP A 611 -13.16 24.66 16.97
CA TRP A 611 -13.24 24.58 18.42
C TRP A 611 -13.27 25.98 19.05
N GLY A 612 -12.39 26.89 18.63
CA GLY A 612 -12.41 28.28 19.06
C GLY A 612 -13.77 28.95 18.83
N THR A 613 -14.40 28.69 17.68
CA THR A 613 -15.74 29.21 17.36
C THR A 613 -16.82 28.62 18.28
N ALA A 614 -16.79 27.31 18.54
CA ALA A 614 -17.73 26.67 19.47
C ALA A 614 -17.60 27.25 20.89
N LEU A 615 -16.37 27.48 21.38
CA LEU A 615 -16.11 28.12 22.67
C LEU A 615 -16.59 29.56 22.74
N ALA A 616 -16.37 30.34 21.66
CA ALA A 616 -16.86 31.72 21.58
C ALA A 616 -18.39 31.78 21.64
N ASN A 617 -19.09 30.83 21.02
CA ASN A 617 -20.56 30.73 21.12
C ASN A 617 -21.05 30.32 22.52
N LEU A 618 -20.24 29.55 23.26
CA LEU A 618 -20.44 29.29 24.69
C LEU A 618 -20.03 30.46 25.60
N GLN A 619 -19.55 31.57 25.02
CA GLN A 619 -19.03 32.76 25.70
C GLN A 619 -17.76 32.50 26.53
N ASP A 620 -17.07 31.37 26.31
CA ASP A 620 -15.72 31.13 26.85
C ASP A 620 -14.67 31.75 25.93
N TYR A 621 -14.65 33.09 25.91
CA TYR A 621 -13.75 33.85 25.04
C TYR A 621 -12.28 33.67 25.41
N THR A 622 -11.95 33.30 26.65
CA THR A 622 -10.56 33.09 27.09
C THR A 622 -9.97 31.87 26.42
N GLU A 623 -10.67 30.74 26.48
CA GLU A 623 -10.22 29.51 25.82
C GLU A 623 -10.34 29.62 24.30
N ALA A 624 -11.37 30.32 23.78
CA ALA A 624 -11.48 30.59 22.34
C ALA A 624 -10.24 31.31 21.78
N VAL A 625 -9.76 32.34 22.49
CA VAL A 625 -8.52 33.05 22.14
C VAL A 625 -7.32 32.10 22.10
N ALA A 626 -7.21 31.18 23.06
CA ALA A 626 -6.12 30.21 23.10
C ALA A 626 -6.14 29.31 21.86
N ARG A 627 -7.31 28.79 21.46
CA ARG A 627 -7.45 27.93 20.28
C ARG A 627 -7.22 28.68 18.97
N TYR A 628 -7.76 29.89 18.82
CA TYR A 628 -7.53 30.69 17.63
C TYR A 628 -6.06 31.06 17.43
N ARG A 629 -5.31 31.35 18.51
CA ARG A 629 -3.87 31.62 18.41
C ARG A 629 -3.08 30.41 17.91
N GLN A 630 -3.40 29.21 18.40
CA GLN A 630 -2.76 27.98 17.92
C GLN A 630 -3.07 27.72 16.43
N ALA A 631 -4.33 27.93 16.02
CA ALA A 631 -4.72 27.84 14.62
C ALA A 631 -4.00 28.89 13.74
N LEU A 632 -3.83 30.11 14.24
CA LEU A 632 -3.17 31.20 13.52
C LEU A 632 -1.69 30.89 13.27
N GLU A 633 -0.98 30.38 14.28
CA GLU A 633 0.42 29.97 14.14
C GLU A 633 0.61 28.89 13.06
N ILE A 634 -0.36 27.99 12.91
CA ILE A 634 -0.36 26.99 11.84
C ILE A 634 -0.58 27.67 10.48
N ALA A 635 -1.61 28.51 10.36
CA ALA A 635 -1.94 29.21 9.12
C ALA A 635 -0.77 30.09 8.63
N GLU A 636 -0.10 30.80 9.53
CA GLU A 636 1.07 31.64 9.22
C GLU A 636 2.26 30.81 8.72
N ARG A 637 2.60 29.71 9.42
CA ARG A 637 3.66 28.80 8.97
C ARG A 637 3.37 28.17 7.61
N ARG A 638 2.09 28.00 7.27
CA ARG A 638 1.62 27.45 5.99
C ARG A 638 1.45 28.49 4.90
N GLY A 639 1.55 29.78 5.21
CA GLY A 639 1.31 30.87 4.26
C GLY A 639 -0.17 31.05 3.87
N GLN A 640 -1.11 30.53 4.68
CA GLN A 640 -2.55 30.62 4.44
C GLN A 640 -3.10 32.00 4.85
N LYS A 641 -2.84 33.01 4.02
CA LYS A 641 -3.20 34.42 4.32
C LYS A 641 -4.69 34.63 4.54
N GLU A 642 -5.54 33.95 3.78
CA GLU A 642 -7.00 34.05 3.92
C GLU A 642 -7.47 33.53 5.29
N THR A 643 -7.06 32.30 5.64
CA THR A 643 -7.34 31.68 6.94
C THR A 643 -6.79 32.50 8.09
N ALA A 644 -5.57 33.03 7.97
CA ALA A 644 -4.97 33.91 8.98
C ALA A 644 -5.82 35.19 9.18
N GLY A 645 -6.31 35.79 8.10
CA GLY A 645 -7.20 36.96 8.17
C GLY A 645 -8.52 36.67 8.91
N ILE A 646 -9.12 35.51 8.67
CA ILE A 646 -10.34 35.06 9.37
C ILE A 646 -10.06 34.84 10.86
N LEU A 647 -8.97 34.15 11.20
CA LEU A 647 -8.59 33.87 12.59
C LEU A 647 -8.26 35.15 13.37
N LEU A 648 -7.60 36.12 12.74
CA LEU A 648 -7.34 37.44 13.34
C LEU A 648 -8.64 38.24 13.58
N ALA A 649 -9.60 38.16 12.66
CA ALA A 649 -10.92 38.78 12.86
C ALA A 649 -11.66 38.13 14.04
N ASN A 650 -11.62 36.80 14.16
CA ASN A 650 -12.22 36.06 15.26
C ASN A 650 -11.54 36.37 16.61
N LEU A 651 -10.20 36.49 16.61
CA LEU A 651 -9.45 36.96 17.78
C LEU A 651 -9.86 38.38 18.18
N GLY A 652 -9.99 39.30 17.21
CA GLY A 652 -10.47 40.65 17.45
C GLY A 652 -11.87 40.68 18.08
N ALA A 653 -12.76 39.81 17.63
CA ALA A 653 -14.10 39.64 18.21
C ALA A 653 -14.02 39.11 19.66
N ALA A 654 -13.24 38.07 19.90
CA ALA A 654 -13.10 37.48 21.23
C ALA A 654 -12.46 38.47 22.24
N TYR A 655 -11.40 39.20 21.85
CA TYR A 655 -10.81 40.23 22.70
C TYR A 655 -11.77 41.37 23.02
N ARG A 656 -12.61 41.77 22.04
CA ARG A 656 -13.64 42.79 22.27
C ARG A 656 -14.62 42.35 23.35
N GLU A 657 -15.04 41.09 23.37
CA GLU A 657 -15.95 40.59 24.41
C GLU A 657 -15.25 40.42 25.77
N LEU A 658 -13.94 40.13 25.77
CA LEU A 658 -13.09 40.21 26.98
C LEU A 658 -12.78 41.64 27.45
N LYS A 659 -13.23 42.67 26.70
CA LYS A 659 -12.93 44.09 26.93
C LYS A 659 -11.43 44.46 26.86
N ASP A 660 -10.62 43.60 26.24
CA ASP A 660 -9.22 43.89 25.92
C ASP A 660 -9.18 44.64 24.58
N TYR A 661 -9.59 45.91 24.61
CA TYR A 661 -9.79 46.70 23.40
C TYR A 661 -8.49 46.96 22.64
N GLU A 662 -7.34 47.05 23.33
CA GLU A 662 -6.03 47.22 22.70
C GLU A 662 -5.68 46.01 21.82
N LYS A 663 -5.81 44.79 22.35
CA LYS A 663 -5.57 43.58 21.55
C LYS A 663 -6.63 43.38 20.46
N ALA A 664 -7.87 43.76 20.72
CA ALA A 664 -8.93 43.71 19.71
C ALA A 664 -8.61 44.61 18.50
N VAL A 665 -8.18 45.85 18.75
CA VAL A 665 -7.74 46.78 17.70
C VAL A 665 -6.58 46.19 16.91
N SER A 666 -5.53 45.72 17.60
CA SER A 666 -4.35 45.13 16.95
C SER A 666 -4.70 43.95 16.05
N ALA A 667 -5.56 43.04 16.50
CA ALA A 667 -5.99 41.88 15.72
C ALA A 667 -6.81 42.29 14.49
N TYR A 668 -7.76 43.22 14.63
CA TYR A 668 -8.53 43.72 13.50
C TYR A 668 -7.69 44.49 12.47
N GLU A 669 -6.70 45.28 12.90
CA GLU A 669 -5.79 45.98 11.99
C GLU A 669 -4.91 45.03 11.19
N GLN A 670 -4.43 43.95 11.81
CA GLN A 670 -3.70 42.89 11.12
C GLN A 670 -4.61 42.17 10.10
N ALA A 671 -5.84 41.80 10.48
CA ALA A 671 -6.82 41.22 9.56
C ALA A 671 -7.11 42.15 8.38
N LEU A 672 -7.29 43.46 8.65
CA LEU A 672 -7.55 44.48 7.64
C LEU A 672 -6.39 44.60 6.63
N THR A 673 -5.15 44.51 7.11
CA THR A 673 -3.95 44.53 6.28
C THR A 673 -3.93 43.33 5.31
N LEU A 674 -4.26 42.12 5.80
CA LEU A 674 -4.33 40.93 4.96
C LEU A 674 -5.46 41.03 3.93
N LYS A 675 -6.67 41.43 4.34
CA LYS A 675 -7.82 41.53 3.45
C LYS A 675 -7.63 42.58 2.35
N ARG A 676 -6.98 43.70 2.67
CA ARG A 676 -6.52 44.68 1.66
C ARG A 676 -5.53 44.10 0.66
N ALA A 677 -4.56 43.33 1.13
CA ALA A 677 -3.57 42.69 0.27
C ALA A 677 -4.19 41.63 -0.65
N LEU A 678 -5.31 41.02 -0.24
CA LEU A 678 -6.09 40.06 -1.02
C LEU A 678 -7.12 40.72 -1.95
N GLY A 679 -7.34 42.03 -1.85
CA GLY A 679 -8.36 42.75 -2.64
C GLY A 679 -9.80 42.51 -2.19
N GLU A 680 -9.99 41.93 -1.02
CA GLU A 680 -11.28 41.59 -0.40
C GLU A 680 -11.97 42.84 0.17
N LYS A 681 -12.67 43.57 -0.70
CA LYS A 681 -13.25 44.90 -0.39
C LYS A 681 -14.43 44.85 0.56
N GLU A 682 -15.28 43.83 0.47
CA GLU A 682 -16.42 43.69 1.36
C GLU A 682 -15.95 43.44 2.80
N GLU A 683 -15.00 42.51 2.95
CA GLU A 683 -14.38 42.14 4.22
C GLU A 683 -13.60 43.32 4.83
N GLU A 684 -12.93 44.14 4.00
CA GLU A 684 -12.33 45.40 4.44
C GLU A 684 -13.37 46.30 5.12
N GLY A 685 -14.52 46.50 4.49
CA GLY A 685 -15.62 47.31 5.04
C GLY A 685 -16.18 46.73 6.34
N ILE A 686 -16.36 45.40 6.40
CA ILE A 686 -16.86 44.70 7.60
C ILE A 686 -15.88 44.88 8.77
N LEU A 687 -14.58 44.68 8.55
CA LEU A 687 -13.55 44.83 9.56
C LEU A 687 -13.45 46.27 10.09
N LEU A 688 -13.60 47.27 9.23
CA LEU A 688 -13.67 48.68 9.64
C LEU A 688 -14.89 48.96 10.52
N GLY A 689 -16.04 48.35 10.23
CA GLY A 689 -17.23 48.42 11.08
C GLY A 689 -17.01 47.77 12.45
N HIS A 690 -16.33 46.62 12.48
CA HIS A 690 -15.97 45.95 13.73
C HIS A 690 -14.98 46.77 14.56
N LEU A 691 -13.96 47.34 13.92
CA LEU A 691 -12.99 48.25 14.55
C LEU A 691 -13.68 49.50 15.12
N GLY A 692 -14.61 50.10 14.38
CA GLY A 692 -15.45 51.20 14.86
C GLY A 692 -16.27 50.82 16.11
N THR A 693 -16.74 49.57 16.18
CA THR A 693 -17.44 49.03 17.36
C THR A 693 -16.53 48.88 18.56
N VAL A 694 -15.28 48.46 18.36
CA VAL A 694 -14.27 48.40 19.43
C VAL A 694 -13.99 49.80 19.97
N TYR A 695 -13.71 50.78 19.11
CA TYR A 695 -13.47 52.17 19.54
C TYR A 695 -14.67 52.79 20.27
N LEU A 696 -15.89 52.52 19.80
CA LEU A 696 -17.10 52.98 20.47
C LEU A 696 -17.22 52.41 21.88
N LYS A 697 -16.95 51.11 22.05
CA LYS A 697 -16.95 50.45 23.37
C LYS A 697 -15.79 50.91 24.27
N ALA A 698 -14.66 51.34 23.70
CA ALA A 698 -13.51 51.92 24.40
C ALA A 698 -13.70 53.40 24.77
N GLY A 699 -14.77 54.06 24.29
CA GLY A 699 -15.04 55.49 24.52
C GLY A 699 -14.33 56.43 23.54
N GLU A 700 -13.60 55.90 22.55
CA GLU A 700 -12.88 56.67 21.53
C GLU A 700 -13.80 57.08 20.37
N ASN A 701 -14.85 57.84 20.68
CA ASN A 701 -15.96 58.13 19.77
C ASN A 701 -15.54 58.77 18.43
N HIS A 702 -14.52 59.63 18.44
CA HIS A 702 -13.99 60.23 17.19
C HIS A 702 -13.37 59.18 16.26
N LYS A 703 -12.57 58.25 16.79
CA LYS A 703 -11.99 57.15 16.00
C LYS A 703 -13.07 56.18 15.52
N ALA A 704 -14.07 55.91 16.36
CA ALA A 704 -15.23 55.09 16.00
C ALA A 704 -15.96 55.66 14.78
N LEU A 705 -16.31 56.96 14.80
CA LEU A 705 -16.96 57.63 13.67
C LEU A 705 -16.13 57.56 12.39
N LYS A 706 -14.82 57.80 12.47
CA LYS A 706 -13.91 57.70 11.32
C LYS A 706 -13.92 56.30 10.70
N CYS A 707 -13.94 55.25 11.53
CA CYS A 707 -14.00 53.86 11.04
C CYS A 707 -15.37 53.55 10.42
N TYR A 708 -16.47 53.94 11.06
CA TYR A 708 -17.82 53.72 10.55
C TYR A 708 -18.09 54.42 9.23
N HIS A 709 -17.63 55.66 9.06
CA HIS A 709 -17.76 56.38 7.79
C HIS A 709 -17.01 55.67 6.66
N LYS A 710 -15.75 55.27 6.90
CA LYS A 710 -14.99 54.49 5.91
C LYS A 710 -15.66 53.15 5.58
N ALA A 711 -16.24 52.47 6.59
CA ALA A 711 -16.97 51.23 6.38
C ALA A 711 -18.20 51.46 5.49
N LEU A 712 -18.98 52.53 5.73
CA LEU A 712 -20.13 52.88 4.90
C LEU A 712 -19.72 53.22 3.45
N ASP A 713 -18.67 54.03 3.27
CA ASP A 713 -18.20 54.43 1.93
C ASP A 713 -17.88 53.20 1.05
N ILE A 714 -17.33 52.14 1.66
CA ILE A 714 -17.03 50.88 0.98
C ILE A 714 -18.31 50.05 0.80
N LEU A 715 -19.05 49.80 1.87
CA LEU A 715 -20.14 48.82 1.88
C LEU A 715 -21.42 49.29 1.19
N GLN A 716 -21.70 50.60 1.16
CA GLN A 716 -22.91 51.14 0.51
C GLN A 716 -22.95 50.85 -1.01
N ASN A 717 -21.79 50.64 -1.62
CA ASN A 717 -21.67 50.32 -3.05
C ASN A 717 -21.61 48.81 -3.32
N LEU A 718 -21.44 47.97 -2.28
CA LEU A 718 -21.27 46.51 -2.41
C LEU A 718 -22.48 45.73 -1.87
N LEU A 719 -23.14 46.24 -0.85
CA LEU A 719 -24.27 45.60 -0.18
C LEU A 719 -25.57 46.31 -0.51
N ALA A 720 -26.69 45.58 -0.40
CA ALA A 720 -28.01 46.17 -0.56
C ALA A 720 -28.22 47.32 0.46
N PRO A 721 -28.91 48.43 0.09
CA PRO A 721 -29.08 49.59 0.97
C PRO A 721 -29.72 49.29 2.34
N ASN A 722 -30.48 48.19 2.43
CA ASN A 722 -31.16 47.75 3.65
C ASN A 722 -30.40 46.65 4.43
N HIS A 723 -29.14 46.35 4.06
CA HIS A 723 -28.35 45.30 4.70
C HIS A 723 -28.24 45.54 6.22
N LEU A 724 -28.46 44.49 7.02
CA LEU A 724 -28.52 44.57 8.48
C LEU A 724 -27.25 45.18 9.09
N PHE A 725 -26.09 44.86 8.50
CA PHE A 725 -24.81 45.39 8.93
C PHE A 725 -24.68 46.90 8.70
N ILE A 726 -25.14 47.42 7.55
CA ILE A 726 -25.17 48.87 7.26
C ILE A 726 -26.05 49.58 8.30
N LYS A 727 -27.25 49.06 8.57
CA LYS A 727 -28.15 49.61 9.60
C LYS A 727 -27.52 49.61 11.00
N THR A 728 -26.72 48.59 11.30
CA THR A 728 -25.99 48.49 12.57
C THR A 728 -24.92 49.57 12.67
N ILE A 729 -24.17 49.81 11.59
CA ILE A 729 -23.18 50.89 11.52
C ILE A 729 -23.86 52.25 11.70
N GLU A 730 -24.94 52.53 10.98
CA GLU A 730 -25.69 53.80 11.08
C GLU A 730 -26.20 54.05 12.51
N LYS A 731 -26.76 53.01 13.15
CA LYS A 731 -27.18 53.07 14.55
C LYS A 731 -26.01 53.39 15.49
N ASN A 732 -24.84 52.80 15.25
CA ASN A 732 -23.66 53.04 16.08
C ASN A 732 -23.02 54.42 15.82
N ILE A 733 -23.13 54.97 14.61
CA ILE A 733 -22.78 56.38 14.33
C ILE A 733 -23.63 57.31 15.19
N LEU A 734 -24.95 57.09 15.27
CA LEU A 734 -25.83 57.92 16.08
C LEU A 734 -25.45 57.88 17.56
N LYS A 735 -25.13 56.68 18.09
CA LYS A 735 -24.63 56.50 19.47
C LYS A 735 -23.31 57.24 19.72
N ALA A 736 -22.37 57.13 18.78
CA ALA A 736 -21.07 57.80 18.91
C ALA A 736 -21.21 59.34 18.91
N LYS A 737 -22.12 59.88 18.08
CA LYS A 737 -22.43 61.32 18.04
C LYS A 737 -23.08 61.81 19.34
N THR A 738 -24.12 61.12 19.80
CA THR A 738 -24.78 61.47 21.08
C THR A 738 -23.83 61.42 22.27
N ALA A 739 -22.90 60.46 22.29
CA ALA A 739 -21.88 60.40 23.33
C ALA A 739 -20.91 61.60 23.29
N LEU A 740 -20.55 62.10 22.09
CA LEU A 740 -19.73 63.31 21.94
C LEU A 740 -20.50 64.58 22.36
N ASP A 741 -21.77 64.69 21.97
CA ASP A 741 -22.61 65.85 22.29
C ASP A 741 -22.93 65.94 23.80
N SER A 742 -22.85 64.82 24.53
CA SER A 742 -23.10 64.74 25.97
C SER A 742 -21.89 65.10 26.85
N LEU A 743 -20.72 65.33 26.26
CA LEU A 743 -19.54 65.80 27.00
C LEU A 743 -19.70 67.29 27.36
N PRO A 744 -19.49 67.70 28.62
CA PRO A 744 -19.56 69.11 28.97
C PRO A 744 -18.52 69.89 28.17
N ALA A 745 -18.95 71.01 27.56
CA ALA A 745 -18.08 71.90 26.80
C ALA A 745 -16.86 72.27 27.66
N SER A 746 -15.71 71.70 27.32
CA SER A 746 -14.44 72.10 27.94
C SER A 746 -14.18 73.55 27.57
N SER A 747 -13.72 74.31 28.56
CA SER A 747 -13.49 75.75 28.44
C SER A 747 -12.58 76.09 27.25
N PRO A 748 -12.68 77.29 26.65
CA PRO A 748 -11.97 77.66 25.42
C PRO A 748 -10.43 77.70 25.51
N LYS A 749 -9.83 77.27 26.63
CA LYS A 749 -8.37 77.22 26.82
C LYS A 749 -7.73 75.92 26.30
N ASP A 750 -8.46 74.82 26.22
CA ASP A 750 -7.88 73.54 25.77
C ASP A 750 -7.87 73.39 24.23
N ALA A 751 -8.67 74.21 23.53
CA ALA A 751 -8.73 74.23 22.07
C ALA A 751 -7.46 74.79 21.41
N GLN A 752 -6.64 75.57 22.13
CA GLN A 752 -5.37 76.09 21.60
C GLN A 752 -4.19 75.12 21.77
N GLY A 753 -4.30 74.13 22.68
CA GLY A 753 -3.26 73.10 22.86
C GLY A 753 -3.34 71.97 21.81
N ALA A 754 -4.55 71.59 21.39
CA ALA A 754 -4.75 70.50 20.44
C ALA A 754 -4.39 70.89 18.98
N ALA A 755 -4.58 72.15 18.60
CA ALA A 755 -4.25 72.65 17.25
C ALA A 755 -2.73 72.71 16.98
N ALA A 756 -1.88 72.63 18.01
CA ALA A 756 -0.42 72.57 17.86
C ALA A 756 0.11 71.13 17.66
N SER A 757 -0.67 70.11 18.02
CA SER A 757 -0.31 68.69 17.90
C SER A 757 -0.64 68.11 16.51
N GLU A 758 -1.66 68.64 15.83
CA GLU A 758 -2.03 68.22 14.46
C GLU A 758 -1.14 68.81 13.34
N ARG A 759 -0.08 69.56 13.68
CA ARG A 759 0.90 70.11 12.73
C ARG A 759 2.33 69.56 12.90
N ALA A 760 2.54 68.51 13.70
CA ALA A 760 3.84 67.86 13.88
C ALA A 760 3.86 66.44 13.29
#